data_AF-A0A0G4EE58-F1
#
_entry.id   AF-A0A0G4EE58-F1
#
_cell.length_a   1.000
_cell.length_b   1.000
_cell.length_c   1.000
_cell.angle_alpha   90.00
_cell.angle_beta   90.00
_cell.angle_gamma   90.00
#
_symmetry.space_group_name_H-M   'P 1'
#
loop_
_entity.id
_entity.type
_entity.pdbx_description
1 polymer ?
#
loop_
_entity_poly.entity_id
_entity_poly.type
_entity_poly.pdbx_seq_one_letter_code
_entity_poly.pdbx_strand_id
1 'polypeptide(L)'
;MYKFQVRAETSFGDSIGIVGSIPAELGSWDVTKCVKLTTGSGQYPLWWTPKLVPVTKHVAVGGKVQYKYVRFTEYGETVWEGDGCTENRWVPVEDQDIIIDDGGFGYIQPHPFGFVLKPPQTVPAPPTFPPPTRGGLKIVVIGSSVAYGYNSWKMRGWATLLGEHLSKQYGHQLINESESGANVGRTIERFHQVVPKHKPEVVIVGLSLGNEGLAHCPAHQRHAAKQRFESGIQHLIQLIKDINARPVLGGVYPNGDYTKDHYTLLKQTEAKMKGWGVPVLDFLTNLEAKGGTGKWLDGVSFDPAHPNSKGHRLMFESIDLSLFHTETVVVEGGTAGNRRLEKQLSHSMMQPDSPTHDGDPFPHAHLVFTDGKGFDVWARSKGGTHKIKFVNKTDHSYSVSNSWPALQNGFTQAMQSASPSPITPGIYIFNPAGDDTPRHDPGTQFCQVPTATAAAAAADALSNGKGNGKKAQSTKPFAFFSLGEGGVIETSFDVPPASVVDYIAAFHFFSPHVCQVLFYDGNIGILTEAEDDDGQSSAPPSLRIVNNTDAEYNVHPMWVDLSASLKGLRTGAYINSLDPTGDFNTLFIGKSGLLSRVKAAPKSAVLYRHAGRLSDYTRVGIVPLGARCTARMLLHKVEYDGPCYPFDLTRTSFTCDVSDMIASDFTDMWNPEMLYYDHDLGRVFHNKWHGLSYAHEVEEGDDPVENIWPVFERMKKRYSQRANRFHYTVQRADEVLFVRTGEATRGEIEDLLSKLREKRQGKPMKLMLMSQQAGSEFADLPEVIHLNNDMDPDRMYEDAQYWKHCSNQFKHILNGLGVTSNNLFWCPNSPNFELLEEDPITPATTARRPSDLDGYNDDERHFFDAQFKVIDDTEAEAPTKPPIKMFSDVNLYLKGPRDGADEVFDSVVAEVAG
;
A
#
# COMPACT_ATOMS: atom_id res chain seq x y z
N MET A 1 33.19 -24.83 -32.68
CA MET A 1 32.59 -26.07 -32.12
C MET A 1 31.38 -25.69 -31.26
N TYR A 2 30.24 -26.37 -31.36
CA TYR A 2 29.01 -25.97 -30.65
C TYR A 2 28.60 -26.94 -29.55
N LYS A 3 28.10 -26.43 -28.43
CA LYS A 3 27.39 -27.21 -27.40
C LYS A 3 25.91 -26.85 -27.49
N PHE A 4 25.05 -27.81 -27.80
CA PHE A 4 23.60 -27.59 -27.82
C PHE A 4 23.01 -27.92 -26.45
N GLN A 5 22.10 -27.08 -25.96
CA GLN A 5 21.38 -27.31 -24.70
C GLN A 5 19.92 -26.88 -24.78
N VAL A 6 19.04 -27.61 -24.09
CA VAL A 6 17.59 -27.39 -24.02
C VAL A 6 17.07 -27.73 -22.63
N ARG A 7 16.05 -27.01 -22.15
CA ARG A 7 15.36 -27.31 -20.88
C ARG A 7 14.17 -28.21 -21.17
N ALA A 8 14.21 -29.44 -20.67
CA ALA A 8 13.15 -30.42 -20.90
C ALA A 8 12.83 -31.12 -19.58
N GLU A 9 11.59 -30.96 -19.11
CA GLU A 9 11.07 -31.81 -18.05
C GLU A 9 10.77 -33.20 -18.62
N THR A 10 11.07 -34.24 -17.84
CA THR A 10 11.04 -35.64 -18.26
C THR A 10 10.53 -36.52 -17.12
N SER A 11 9.83 -37.59 -17.45
CA SER A 11 9.50 -38.65 -16.49
C SER A 11 10.72 -39.54 -16.21
N PHE A 12 10.68 -40.30 -15.12
CA PHE A 12 11.72 -41.29 -14.85
C PHE A 12 11.80 -42.30 -16.01
N GLY A 13 13.00 -42.55 -16.54
CA GLY A 13 13.22 -43.42 -17.70
C GLY A 13 13.21 -42.71 -19.07
N ASP A 14 12.71 -41.47 -19.15
CA ASP A 14 12.76 -40.69 -20.39
C ASP A 14 14.19 -40.21 -20.71
N SER A 15 14.46 -39.95 -22.00
CA SER A 15 15.70 -39.31 -22.45
C SER A 15 15.46 -38.30 -23.56
N ILE A 16 16.36 -37.33 -23.72
CA ILE A 16 16.32 -36.35 -24.82
C ILE A 16 17.46 -36.63 -25.80
N GLY A 17 17.17 -36.55 -27.10
CA GLY A 17 18.16 -36.56 -28.17
C GLY A 17 18.04 -35.34 -29.08
N ILE A 18 19.11 -35.05 -29.81
CA ILE A 18 19.15 -34.03 -30.87
C ILE A 18 19.49 -34.70 -32.20
N VAL A 19 18.76 -34.32 -33.25
CA VAL A 19 18.95 -34.82 -34.62
C VAL A 19 18.87 -33.66 -35.60
N GLY A 20 19.66 -33.66 -36.67
CA GLY A 20 19.71 -32.51 -37.58
C GLY A 20 20.50 -32.75 -38.85
N SER A 21 20.83 -31.66 -39.53
CA SER A 21 21.38 -31.65 -40.88
C SER A 21 22.86 -32.06 -40.97
N ILE A 22 23.57 -32.19 -39.83
CA ILE A 22 24.99 -32.58 -39.82
C ILE A 22 25.10 -34.11 -39.86
N PRO A 23 25.81 -34.71 -40.85
CA PRO A 23 25.75 -36.15 -41.06
C PRO A 23 26.28 -37.03 -39.92
N ALA A 24 27.56 -36.89 -39.56
CA ALA A 24 28.17 -37.79 -38.59
C ALA A 24 27.87 -37.40 -37.14
N GLU A 25 27.54 -36.13 -36.89
CA GLU A 25 27.44 -35.56 -35.55
C GLU A 25 26.03 -35.16 -35.13
N LEU A 26 25.05 -35.13 -36.04
CA LEU A 26 23.63 -34.95 -35.72
C LEU A 26 22.71 -35.95 -36.46
N GLY A 27 23.28 -36.97 -37.11
CA GLY A 27 22.52 -38.13 -37.61
C GLY A 27 21.74 -37.93 -38.92
N SER A 28 21.89 -36.82 -39.65
CA SER A 28 21.21 -36.57 -40.94
C SER A 28 19.69 -36.81 -40.89
N TRP A 29 19.01 -36.28 -39.88
CA TRP A 29 17.56 -36.46 -39.64
C TRP A 29 17.09 -37.90 -39.34
N ASP A 30 18.03 -38.86 -39.21
CA ASP A 30 17.74 -40.22 -38.76
C ASP A 30 17.76 -40.28 -37.22
N VAL A 31 16.58 -40.42 -36.60
CA VAL A 31 16.41 -40.45 -35.14
C VAL A 31 17.21 -41.60 -34.50
N THR A 32 17.41 -42.71 -35.22
CA THR A 32 18.20 -43.84 -34.71
C THR A 32 19.68 -43.48 -34.54
N LYS A 33 20.13 -42.41 -35.22
CA LYS A 33 21.49 -41.86 -35.16
C LYS A 33 21.55 -40.54 -34.39
N CYS A 34 20.50 -40.16 -33.66
CA CYS A 34 20.48 -38.92 -32.87
C CYS A 34 21.60 -38.92 -31.81
N VAL A 35 22.06 -37.73 -31.44
CA VAL A 35 22.94 -37.57 -30.28
C VAL A 35 22.10 -37.53 -29.03
N LYS A 36 22.25 -38.52 -28.15
CA LYS A 36 21.63 -38.52 -26.83
C LYS A 36 22.25 -37.42 -25.96
N LEU A 37 21.41 -36.58 -25.38
CA LEU A 37 21.81 -35.51 -24.47
C LEU A 37 22.05 -36.07 -23.06
N THR A 38 22.85 -35.36 -22.29
CA THR A 38 23.11 -35.62 -20.88
C THR A 38 22.52 -34.53 -20.02
N THR A 39 22.09 -34.88 -18.81
CA THR A 39 21.67 -33.94 -17.76
C THR A 39 22.39 -34.27 -16.45
N GLY A 40 22.25 -33.41 -15.43
CA GLY A 40 22.86 -33.61 -14.11
C GLY A 40 21.95 -33.14 -12.99
N SER A 41 22.04 -33.74 -11.81
CA SER A 41 21.14 -33.48 -10.67
C SER A 41 21.11 -32.02 -10.22
N GLY A 42 22.22 -31.29 -10.36
CA GLY A 42 22.29 -29.84 -10.05
C GLY A 42 21.94 -28.90 -11.20
N GLN A 43 21.65 -29.43 -12.39
CA GLN A 43 21.33 -28.62 -13.59
C GLN A 43 20.01 -29.01 -14.26
N TYR A 44 19.40 -30.13 -13.87
CA TYR A 44 18.06 -30.51 -14.31
C TYR A 44 17.06 -29.36 -14.08
N PRO A 45 16.18 -29.02 -15.04
CA PRO A 45 15.84 -29.76 -16.27
C PRO A 45 16.69 -29.42 -17.51
N LEU A 46 17.90 -28.87 -17.37
CA LEU A 46 18.79 -28.60 -18.51
C LEU A 46 19.44 -29.89 -19.05
N TRP A 47 19.35 -30.09 -20.35
CA TRP A 47 20.00 -31.18 -21.11
C TRP A 47 20.98 -30.60 -22.11
N TRP A 48 22.11 -31.27 -22.34
CA TRP A 48 23.12 -30.79 -23.28
C TRP A 48 23.87 -31.91 -24.02
N THR A 49 24.50 -31.57 -25.14
CA THR A 49 25.32 -32.50 -25.90
C THR A 49 26.57 -32.90 -25.11
N PRO A 50 26.89 -34.20 -24.96
CA PRO A 50 28.03 -34.67 -24.16
C PRO A 50 29.38 -34.28 -24.74
N LYS A 51 29.45 -34.03 -26.05
CA LYS A 51 30.64 -33.55 -26.77
C LYS A 51 30.27 -32.33 -27.60
N LEU A 52 31.25 -31.46 -27.85
CA LEU A 52 31.07 -30.33 -28.76
C LEU A 52 30.93 -30.84 -30.21
N VAL A 53 30.02 -30.23 -30.96
CA VAL A 53 29.70 -30.55 -32.36
C VAL A 53 30.56 -29.68 -33.30
N PRO A 54 31.35 -30.27 -34.21
CA PRO A 54 32.24 -29.54 -35.13
C PRO A 54 31.51 -28.97 -36.35
N VAL A 55 30.57 -28.03 -36.12
CA VAL A 55 29.71 -27.48 -37.18
C VAL A 55 30.46 -26.88 -38.37
N THR A 56 31.62 -26.25 -38.13
CA THR A 56 32.45 -25.61 -39.17
C THR A 56 33.16 -26.59 -40.10
N LYS A 57 33.21 -27.89 -39.77
CA LYS A 57 33.73 -28.92 -40.68
C LYS A 57 32.75 -29.26 -41.81
N HIS A 58 31.46 -28.94 -41.62
CA HIS A 58 30.38 -29.38 -42.50
C HIS A 58 29.67 -28.22 -43.19
N VAL A 59 29.60 -27.06 -42.54
CA VAL A 59 28.92 -25.86 -43.05
C VAL A 59 29.87 -24.67 -42.92
N ALA A 60 29.99 -23.87 -43.99
CA ALA A 60 30.83 -22.68 -44.01
C ALA A 60 30.33 -21.61 -43.02
N VAL A 61 31.25 -20.78 -42.52
CA VAL A 61 30.91 -19.61 -41.68
C VAL A 61 29.92 -18.71 -42.42
N GLY A 62 28.86 -18.29 -41.72
CA GLY A 62 27.71 -17.57 -42.30
C GLY A 62 26.60 -18.49 -42.83
N GLY A 63 26.83 -19.79 -42.95
CA GLY A 63 25.81 -20.80 -43.24
C GLY A 63 24.89 -21.06 -42.05
N LYS A 64 23.92 -21.97 -42.23
CA LYS A 64 22.95 -22.37 -41.20
C LYS A 64 22.96 -23.87 -40.96
N VAL A 65 22.89 -24.27 -39.70
CA VAL A 65 22.66 -25.66 -39.28
C VAL A 65 21.22 -25.77 -38.80
N GLN A 66 20.51 -26.81 -39.25
CA GLN A 66 19.14 -27.10 -38.84
C GLN A 66 19.07 -28.37 -38.02
N TYR A 67 18.21 -28.40 -37.01
CA TYR A 67 18.06 -29.53 -36.09
C TYR A 67 16.71 -29.53 -35.38
N LYS A 68 16.42 -30.61 -34.67
CA LYS A 68 15.29 -30.78 -33.75
C LYS A 68 15.68 -31.65 -32.55
N TYR A 69 15.00 -31.44 -31.44
CA TYR A 69 15.02 -32.33 -30.28
C TYR A 69 13.92 -33.37 -30.34
N VAL A 70 14.20 -34.51 -29.72
CA VAL A 70 13.32 -35.67 -29.65
C VAL A 70 13.35 -36.23 -28.23
N ARG A 71 12.18 -36.45 -27.63
CA ARG A 71 12.03 -37.17 -26.37
C ARG A 71 11.77 -38.65 -26.66
N PHE A 72 12.46 -39.52 -25.92
CA PHE A 72 12.22 -40.95 -25.91
C PHE A 72 11.62 -41.30 -24.56
N THR A 73 10.42 -41.88 -24.56
CA THR A 73 9.75 -42.27 -23.31
C THR A 73 10.33 -43.58 -22.77
N GLU A 74 10.07 -43.89 -21.49
CA GLU A 74 10.43 -45.19 -20.90
C GLU A 74 9.86 -46.39 -21.69
N TYR A 75 8.74 -46.22 -22.40
CA TYR A 75 8.09 -47.25 -23.22
C TYR A 75 8.64 -47.32 -24.66
N GLY A 76 9.66 -46.53 -24.99
CA GLY A 76 10.29 -46.50 -26.31
C GLY A 76 9.55 -45.65 -27.35
N GLU A 77 8.55 -44.87 -26.95
CA GLU A 77 7.88 -43.94 -27.86
C GLU A 77 8.77 -42.73 -28.17
N THR A 78 8.67 -42.25 -29.40
CA THR A 78 9.47 -41.12 -29.90
C THR A 78 8.56 -39.91 -30.08
N VAL A 79 8.76 -38.88 -29.26
CA VAL A 79 7.99 -37.63 -29.29
C VAL A 79 8.89 -36.52 -29.83
N TRP A 80 8.56 -36.01 -31.02
CA TRP A 80 9.25 -34.86 -31.59
C TRP A 80 8.90 -33.58 -30.84
N GLU A 81 9.84 -32.66 -30.74
CA GLU A 81 9.53 -31.34 -30.21
C GLU A 81 8.54 -30.57 -31.10
N GLY A 82 7.64 -29.83 -30.46
CA GLY A 82 6.69 -28.94 -31.11
C GLY A 82 5.63 -29.68 -31.92
N ASP A 83 5.08 -30.77 -31.38
CA ASP A 83 4.11 -31.66 -32.03
C ASP A 83 3.18 -30.96 -33.06
N GLY A 84 3.27 -31.37 -34.33
CA GLY A 84 2.58 -30.75 -35.48
C GLY A 84 3.31 -29.59 -36.17
N CYS A 85 4.42 -29.06 -35.61
CA CYS A 85 5.19 -27.97 -36.19
C CYS A 85 6.17 -28.46 -37.26
N THR A 86 6.04 -27.93 -38.48
CA THR A 86 6.93 -28.25 -39.61
C THR A 86 8.25 -27.50 -39.59
N GLU A 87 8.43 -26.51 -38.71
CA GLU A 87 9.66 -25.72 -38.65
C GLU A 87 10.76 -26.44 -37.89
N ASN A 88 12.01 -26.27 -38.34
CA ASN A 88 13.20 -26.77 -37.68
C ASN A 88 13.86 -25.64 -36.88
N ARG A 89 14.49 -26.00 -35.75
CA ARG A 89 15.45 -25.08 -35.11
C ARG A 89 16.61 -24.82 -36.05
N TRP A 90 17.22 -23.66 -35.93
CA TRP A 90 18.37 -23.28 -36.74
C TRP A 90 19.34 -22.40 -35.98
N VAL A 91 20.63 -22.54 -36.28
CA VAL A 91 21.68 -21.65 -35.77
C VAL A 91 22.63 -21.22 -36.90
N PRO A 92 23.12 -19.97 -36.89
CA PRO A 92 24.16 -19.56 -37.82
C PRO A 92 25.51 -20.16 -37.43
N VAL A 93 26.35 -20.42 -38.42
CA VAL A 93 27.71 -20.96 -38.22
C VAL A 93 28.71 -19.82 -38.07
N GLU A 94 29.47 -19.87 -36.99
CA GLU A 94 30.46 -18.90 -36.55
C GLU A 94 31.82 -19.58 -36.42
N ASP A 95 32.89 -18.78 -36.42
CA ASP A 95 34.28 -19.25 -36.22
C ASP A 95 34.63 -19.52 -34.75
N GLN A 96 33.74 -19.16 -33.83
CA GLN A 96 33.90 -19.31 -32.38
C GLN A 96 33.27 -20.60 -31.85
N ASP A 97 33.73 -21.02 -30.66
CA ASP A 97 33.04 -22.05 -29.90
C ASP A 97 31.83 -21.43 -29.18
N ILE A 98 30.63 -22.01 -29.34
CA ILE A 98 29.37 -21.40 -28.89
C ILE A 98 28.54 -22.42 -28.10
N ILE A 99 27.97 -21.98 -26.99
CA ILE A 99 26.86 -22.66 -26.32
C ILE A 99 25.56 -22.14 -26.93
N ILE A 100 24.76 -23.03 -27.50
CA ILE A 100 23.43 -22.77 -28.05
C ILE A 100 22.41 -23.11 -26.99
N ASP A 101 21.68 -22.11 -26.48
CA ASP A 101 20.60 -22.30 -25.52
C ASP A 101 19.26 -22.16 -26.24
N ASP A 102 18.58 -23.29 -26.38
CA ASP A 102 17.35 -23.42 -27.14
C ASP A 102 16.08 -23.11 -26.34
N GLY A 103 16.21 -22.77 -25.05
CA GLY A 103 15.08 -22.53 -24.17
C GLY A 103 14.34 -23.83 -23.82
N GLY A 104 13.01 -23.78 -23.78
CA GLY A 104 12.16 -24.93 -23.42
C GLY A 104 11.96 -25.93 -24.57
N PHE A 105 11.98 -27.22 -24.26
CA PHE A 105 11.59 -28.29 -25.18
C PHE A 105 10.14 -28.07 -25.64
N GLY A 106 9.91 -28.18 -26.95
CA GLY A 106 8.61 -27.96 -27.56
C GLY A 106 8.32 -26.50 -27.97
N TYR A 107 9.07 -25.53 -27.43
CA TYR A 107 8.99 -24.13 -27.88
C TYR A 107 10.13 -23.82 -28.85
N ILE A 108 9.82 -23.80 -30.15
CA ILE A 108 10.80 -23.52 -31.21
C ILE A 108 11.03 -22.01 -31.26
N GLN A 109 12.27 -21.60 -30.97
CA GLN A 109 12.63 -20.19 -30.94
C GLN A 109 12.62 -19.59 -32.35
N PRO A 110 11.91 -18.47 -32.59
CA PRO A 110 11.90 -17.81 -33.90
C PRO A 110 13.28 -17.27 -34.28
N HIS A 111 14.10 -16.93 -33.28
CA HIS A 111 15.48 -16.50 -33.44
C HIS A 111 16.38 -17.25 -32.45
N PRO A 112 17.53 -17.77 -32.89
CA PRO A 112 18.42 -18.53 -32.02
C PRO A 112 19.09 -17.64 -30.98
N PHE A 113 19.39 -18.26 -29.85
CA PHE A 113 20.23 -17.71 -28.80
C PHE A 113 21.45 -18.60 -28.59
N GLY A 114 22.60 -17.96 -28.45
CA GLY A 114 23.84 -18.64 -28.12
C GLY A 114 24.91 -17.64 -27.74
N PHE A 115 25.90 -18.09 -26.98
CA PHE A 115 26.99 -17.25 -26.49
C PHE A 115 28.32 -17.97 -26.54
N VAL A 116 29.39 -17.19 -26.70
CA VAL A 116 30.75 -17.72 -26.86
C VAL A 116 31.16 -18.49 -25.60
N LEU A 117 31.63 -19.72 -25.80
CA LEU A 117 32.15 -20.57 -24.75
C LEU A 117 33.50 -20.00 -24.26
N LYS A 118 33.51 -19.40 -23.06
CA LYS A 118 34.73 -18.98 -22.36
C LYS A 118 34.96 -19.86 -21.12
N PRO A 119 36.18 -20.41 -20.90
CA PRO A 119 36.53 -21.06 -19.63
C PRO A 119 36.94 -20.02 -18.57
N PRO A 120 36.48 -20.10 -17.30
CA PRO A 120 35.36 -20.89 -16.80
C PRO A 120 34.02 -20.34 -17.30
N GLN A 121 32.97 -21.19 -17.35
CA GLN A 121 31.62 -20.92 -17.88
C GLN A 121 30.94 -19.67 -17.26
N THR A 122 31.41 -18.50 -17.64
CA THR A 122 30.96 -17.20 -17.17
C THR A 122 30.21 -16.52 -18.30
N VAL A 123 29.17 -15.76 -17.94
CA VAL A 123 28.42 -14.94 -18.90
C VAL A 123 29.44 -14.02 -19.59
N PRO A 124 29.47 -13.96 -20.93
CA PRO A 124 30.46 -13.14 -21.62
C PRO A 124 30.25 -11.68 -21.28
N ALA A 125 31.30 -11.00 -20.84
CA ALA A 125 31.28 -9.55 -20.64
C ALA A 125 30.74 -8.82 -21.89
N PRO A 126 30.00 -7.71 -21.73
CA PRO A 126 29.50 -6.94 -22.86
C PRO A 126 30.64 -6.50 -23.80
N PRO A 127 30.37 -6.31 -25.10
CA PRO A 127 31.37 -5.83 -26.04
C PRO A 127 31.99 -4.50 -25.62
N THR A 128 33.31 -4.38 -25.77
CA THR A 128 34.03 -3.14 -25.51
C THR A 128 34.19 -2.34 -26.80
N PHE A 129 33.91 -1.04 -26.75
CA PHE A 129 34.08 -0.12 -27.87
C PHE A 129 35.39 0.67 -27.74
N PRO A 130 36.00 1.10 -28.87
CA PRO A 130 37.22 1.89 -28.84
C PRO A 130 37.01 3.19 -28.02
N PRO A 131 38.07 3.74 -27.42
CA PRO A 131 38.02 5.04 -26.75
C PRO A 131 37.41 6.12 -27.65
N PRO A 132 36.72 7.12 -27.09
CA PRO A 132 36.06 8.14 -27.90
C PRO A 132 37.11 8.90 -28.71
N THR A 133 36.78 9.20 -29.96
CA THR A 133 37.61 10.06 -30.81
C THR A 133 37.56 11.51 -30.32
N ARG A 134 38.37 12.41 -30.88
CA ARG A 134 38.40 13.81 -30.45
C ARG A 134 37.03 14.46 -30.68
N GLY A 135 36.34 14.80 -29.59
CA GLY A 135 34.98 15.37 -29.61
C GLY A 135 33.86 14.34 -29.50
N GLY A 136 34.17 13.03 -29.46
CA GLY A 136 33.21 11.98 -29.17
C GLY A 136 32.87 11.89 -27.68
N LEU A 137 31.67 11.43 -27.36
CA LEU A 137 31.14 11.27 -26.01
C LEU A 137 31.48 9.89 -25.44
N LYS A 138 31.61 9.82 -24.12
CA LYS A 138 31.59 8.58 -23.35
C LYS A 138 30.22 8.39 -22.72
N ILE A 139 29.61 7.27 -23.07
CA ILE A 139 28.24 6.93 -22.72
C ILE A 139 28.28 5.65 -21.88
N VAL A 140 27.72 5.69 -20.68
CA VAL A 140 27.60 4.50 -19.83
C VAL A 140 26.15 4.00 -19.86
N VAL A 141 25.94 2.72 -20.13
CA VAL A 141 24.65 2.05 -19.91
C VAL A 141 24.73 1.32 -18.57
N ILE A 142 23.80 1.62 -17.66
CA ILE A 142 23.63 0.89 -16.41
C ILE A 142 22.20 0.33 -16.35
N GLY A 143 22.08 -0.99 -16.25
CA GLY A 143 20.78 -1.64 -16.36
C GLY A 143 20.80 -3.12 -15.98
N SER A 144 19.78 -3.83 -16.44
CA SER A 144 19.54 -5.23 -16.09
C SER A 144 19.89 -6.24 -17.21
N SER A 145 19.29 -7.44 -17.21
CA SER A 145 19.54 -8.49 -18.22
C SER A 145 19.25 -8.05 -19.65
N VAL A 146 18.18 -7.29 -19.89
CA VAL A 146 17.84 -6.79 -21.23
C VAL A 146 18.85 -5.76 -21.71
N ALA A 147 19.28 -4.83 -20.85
CA ALA A 147 20.34 -3.87 -21.20
C ALA A 147 21.71 -4.56 -21.42
N TYR A 148 21.97 -5.66 -20.73
CA TYR A 148 23.14 -6.51 -20.95
C TYR A 148 23.10 -7.21 -22.32
N GLY A 149 21.91 -7.52 -22.84
CA GLY A 149 21.71 -8.20 -24.13
C GLY A 149 21.31 -9.66 -24.01
N TYR A 150 20.77 -10.10 -22.87
CA TYR A 150 20.29 -11.48 -22.69
C TYR A 150 19.34 -11.92 -23.81
N ASN A 151 19.48 -13.19 -24.20
CA ASN A 151 18.68 -13.86 -25.25
C ASN A 151 18.79 -13.27 -26.66
N SER A 152 19.77 -12.39 -26.90
CA SER A 152 20.22 -12.02 -28.25
C SER A 152 21.44 -12.85 -28.66
N TRP A 153 21.59 -13.08 -29.97
CA TRP A 153 22.72 -13.83 -30.51
C TRP A 153 24.06 -13.22 -30.07
N LYS A 154 24.87 -14.00 -29.36
CA LYS A 154 26.16 -13.60 -28.75
C LYS A 154 26.05 -12.45 -27.76
N MET A 155 24.89 -12.27 -27.11
CA MET A 155 24.58 -11.15 -26.21
C MET A 155 24.66 -9.76 -26.89
N ARG A 156 24.55 -9.72 -28.22
CA ARG A 156 24.56 -8.49 -29.02
C ARG A 156 23.18 -7.83 -29.02
N GLY A 157 22.75 -7.36 -27.85
CA GLY A 157 21.45 -6.71 -27.63
C GLY A 157 21.41 -5.24 -28.08
N TRP A 158 20.32 -4.53 -27.77
CA TRP A 158 20.09 -3.15 -28.21
C TRP A 158 21.22 -2.19 -27.84
N ALA A 159 21.80 -2.33 -26.64
CA ALA A 159 22.91 -1.46 -26.18
C ALA A 159 24.19 -1.70 -26.99
N THR A 160 24.43 -2.94 -27.44
CA THR A 160 25.55 -3.25 -28.34
C THR A 160 25.31 -2.64 -29.71
N LEU A 161 24.11 -2.79 -30.28
CA LEU A 161 23.75 -2.21 -31.57
C LEU A 161 23.87 -0.68 -31.54
N LEU A 162 23.45 -0.06 -30.44
CA LEU A 162 23.62 1.37 -30.19
C LEU A 162 25.11 1.75 -30.16
N GLY A 163 25.92 1.05 -29.37
CA GLY A 163 27.35 1.32 -29.28
C GLY A 163 28.08 1.21 -30.62
N GLU A 164 27.74 0.21 -31.43
CA GLU A 164 28.30 0.03 -32.79
C GLU A 164 27.94 1.21 -33.70
N HIS A 165 26.67 1.65 -33.64
CA HIS A 165 26.21 2.77 -34.43
C HIS A 165 26.87 4.09 -34.00
N LEU A 166 26.86 4.39 -32.69
CA LEU A 166 27.40 5.63 -32.15
C LEU A 166 28.92 5.73 -32.33
N SER A 167 29.64 4.61 -32.19
CA SER A 167 31.08 4.56 -32.45
C SER A 167 31.39 4.84 -33.93
N LYS A 168 30.63 4.24 -34.85
CA LYS A 168 30.83 4.42 -36.29
C LYS A 168 30.42 5.81 -36.78
N GLN A 169 29.30 6.34 -36.31
CA GLN A 169 28.73 7.58 -36.82
C GLN A 169 29.33 8.82 -36.16
N TYR A 170 29.55 8.79 -34.84
CA TYR A 170 29.94 9.96 -34.06
C TYR A 170 31.30 9.82 -33.38
N GLY A 171 31.93 8.65 -33.47
CA GLY A 171 33.20 8.38 -32.78
C GLY A 171 33.05 8.31 -31.26
N HIS A 172 31.84 8.01 -30.75
CA HIS A 172 31.55 7.85 -29.33
C HIS A 172 32.07 6.51 -28.80
N GLN A 173 32.22 6.44 -27.48
CA GLN A 173 32.44 5.20 -26.76
C GLN A 173 31.23 4.89 -25.89
N LEU A 174 30.62 3.72 -26.11
CA LEU A 174 29.63 3.17 -25.19
C LEU A 174 30.31 2.17 -24.24
N ILE A 175 29.96 2.19 -22.96
CA ILE A 175 30.43 1.26 -21.94
C ILE A 175 29.18 0.67 -21.28
N ASN A 176 29.02 -0.65 -21.32
CA ASN A 176 27.86 -1.31 -20.73
C ASN A 176 28.23 -1.92 -19.36
N GLU A 177 27.80 -1.23 -18.31
CA GLU A 177 27.88 -1.65 -16.91
C GLU A 177 26.50 -2.20 -16.47
N SER A 178 25.81 -2.99 -17.30
CA SER A 178 24.57 -3.66 -16.89
C SER A 178 24.86 -4.95 -16.11
N GLU A 179 23.92 -5.39 -15.30
CA GLU A 179 24.02 -6.62 -14.52
C GLU A 179 22.70 -7.40 -14.55
N SER A 180 22.78 -8.69 -14.84
CA SER A 180 21.58 -9.53 -14.94
C SER A 180 20.76 -9.52 -13.65
N GLY A 181 19.44 -9.37 -13.77
CA GLY A 181 18.51 -9.34 -12.63
C GLY A 181 18.56 -8.09 -11.76
N ALA A 182 19.35 -7.07 -12.11
CA ALA A 182 19.40 -5.83 -11.33
C ALA A 182 18.04 -5.11 -11.31
N ASN A 183 17.60 -4.74 -10.10
CA ASN A 183 16.48 -3.85 -9.82
C ASN A 183 17.02 -2.46 -9.46
N VAL A 184 16.15 -1.49 -9.16
CA VAL A 184 16.58 -0.12 -8.82
C VAL A 184 17.48 -0.07 -7.58
N GLY A 185 17.15 -0.83 -6.53
CA GLY A 185 17.92 -0.87 -5.28
C GLY A 185 19.36 -1.33 -5.50
N ARG A 186 19.53 -2.49 -6.16
CA ARG A 186 20.85 -3.03 -6.51
C ARG A 186 21.64 -2.08 -7.41
N THR A 187 20.95 -1.36 -8.31
CA THR A 187 21.59 -0.41 -9.22
C THR A 187 22.10 0.83 -8.50
N ILE A 188 21.34 1.35 -7.53
CA ILE A 188 21.74 2.48 -6.68
C ILE A 188 22.95 2.12 -5.83
N GLU A 189 22.94 0.96 -5.16
CA GLU A 189 24.03 0.50 -4.29
C GLU A 189 25.39 0.51 -4.99
N ARG A 190 25.43 0.05 -6.24
CA ARG A 190 26.66 -0.06 -7.03
C ARG A 190 26.98 1.19 -7.85
N PHE A 191 26.07 2.15 -7.96
CA PHE A 191 26.19 3.28 -8.89
C PHE A 191 27.55 3.98 -8.73
N HIS A 192 27.89 4.39 -7.50
CA HIS A 192 29.12 5.11 -7.20
C HIS A 192 30.41 4.32 -7.48
N GLN A 193 30.32 2.99 -7.52
CA GLN A 193 31.46 2.11 -7.79
C GLN A 193 31.68 1.92 -9.29
N VAL A 194 30.61 1.90 -10.09
CA VAL A 194 30.69 1.47 -11.50
C VAL A 194 30.54 2.59 -12.52
N VAL A 195 29.80 3.66 -12.22
CA VAL A 195 29.54 4.74 -13.20
C VAL A 195 30.60 5.86 -13.15
N PRO A 196 30.89 6.49 -11.99
CA PRO A 196 31.76 7.68 -11.95
C PRO A 196 33.20 7.40 -12.38
N LYS A 197 33.70 6.17 -12.19
CA LYS A 197 35.06 5.77 -12.61
C LYS A 197 35.32 6.01 -14.11
N HIS A 198 34.26 5.99 -14.92
CA HIS A 198 34.35 6.19 -16.36
C HIS A 198 34.38 7.67 -16.76
N LYS A 199 33.92 8.58 -15.90
CA LYS A 199 33.67 10.00 -16.23
C LYS A 199 32.80 10.16 -17.48
N PRO A 200 31.56 9.66 -17.47
CA PRO A 200 30.68 9.73 -18.64
C PRO A 200 30.10 11.13 -18.83
N GLU A 201 29.83 11.50 -20.09
CA GLU A 201 28.99 12.66 -20.43
C GLU A 201 27.49 12.29 -20.47
N VAL A 202 27.17 11.02 -20.72
CA VAL A 202 25.79 10.51 -20.76
C VAL A 202 25.68 9.19 -20.03
N VAL A 203 24.61 9.00 -19.25
CA VAL A 203 24.29 7.73 -18.60
C VAL A 203 22.89 7.28 -19.01
N ILE A 204 22.77 6.07 -19.56
CA ILE A 204 21.51 5.44 -19.94
C ILE A 204 21.10 4.43 -18.86
N VAL A 205 19.92 4.60 -18.27
CA VAL A 205 19.37 3.68 -17.24
C VAL A 205 18.43 2.67 -17.88
N GLY A 206 18.78 1.38 -17.90
CA GLY A 206 18.03 0.30 -18.56
C GLY A 206 17.43 -0.74 -17.61
N LEU A 207 16.46 -0.34 -16.79
CA LEU A 207 15.79 -1.19 -15.79
C LEU A 207 14.32 -1.47 -16.16
N SER A 208 13.66 -2.35 -15.41
CA SER A 208 12.25 -2.69 -15.66
C SER A 208 11.45 -2.99 -14.41
N LEU A 209 10.14 -2.80 -14.51
CA LEU A 209 9.15 -3.25 -13.53
C LEU A 209 9.16 -4.77 -13.31
N GLY A 210 9.61 -5.54 -14.32
CA GLY A 210 9.76 -6.99 -14.20
C GLY A 210 10.71 -7.37 -13.06
N ASN A 211 11.86 -6.70 -12.95
CA ASN A 211 12.83 -6.95 -11.89
C ASN A 211 12.43 -6.39 -10.53
N GLU A 212 11.42 -5.51 -10.49
CA GLU A 212 10.77 -5.13 -9.22
C GLU A 212 9.78 -6.19 -8.72
N GLY A 213 9.56 -7.25 -9.50
CA GLY A 213 8.66 -8.35 -9.21
C GLY A 213 7.23 -8.13 -9.71
N LEU A 214 6.98 -7.11 -10.54
CA LEU A 214 5.61 -6.73 -10.92
C LEU A 214 4.80 -7.90 -11.50
N ALA A 215 5.42 -8.73 -12.34
CA ALA A 215 4.77 -9.85 -13.02
C ALA A 215 4.26 -10.94 -12.05
N HIS A 216 4.91 -11.11 -10.90
CA HIS A 216 4.69 -12.25 -10.00
C HIS A 216 4.23 -11.85 -8.59
N CYS A 217 4.26 -10.55 -8.27
CA CYS A 217 3.81 -10.08 -6.97
C CYS A 217 2.27 -10.20 -6.83
N PRO A 218 1.76 -10.46 -5.61
CA PRO A 218 0.33 -10.40 -5.33
C PRO A 218 -0.28 -9.05 -5.72
N ALA A 219 -1.58 -9.03 -6.05
CA ALA A 219 -2.25 -7.82 -6.53
C ALA A 219 -2.07 -6.60 -5.62
N HIS A 220 -2.09 -6.79 -4.30
CA HIS A 220 -1.91 -5.74 -3.30
C HIS A 220 -0.48 -5.16 -3.24
N GLN A 221 0.52 -5.81 -3.84
CA GLN A 221 1.93 -5.35 -3.85
C GLN A 221 2.34 -4.66 -5.15
N ARG A 222 1.51 -4.73 -6.21
CA ARG A 222 1.86 -4.22 -7.54
C ARG A 222 2.12 -2.72 -7.55
N HIS A 223 1.33 -1.95 -6.80
CA HIS A 223 1.52 -0.50 -6.67
C HIS A 223 2.82 -0.16 -5.94
N ALA A 224 3.18 -0.93 -4.92
CA ALA A 224 4.47 -0.80 -4.23
C ALA A 224 5.65 -1.12 -5.16
N ALA A 225 5.56 -2.17 -5.99
CA ALA A 225 6.58 -2.48 -7.00
C ALA A 225 6.74 -1.35 -8.03
N LYS A 226 5.62 -0.79 -8.51
CA LYS A 226 5.60 0.39 -9.38
C LYS A 226 6.26 1.60 -8.73
N GLN A 227 5.91 1.92 -7.48
CA GLN A 227 6.48 3.09 -6.82
C GLN A 227 7.97 2.92 -6.54
N ARG A 228 8.41 1.74 -6.08
CA ARG A 228 9.85 1.45 -5.91
C ARG A 228 10.61 1.70 -7.20
N PHE A 229 10.09 1.21 -8.33
CA PHE A 229 10.65 1.52 -9.64
C PHE A 229 10.73 3.02 -9.89
N GLU A 230 9.61 3.74 -9.76
CA GLU A 230 9.53 5.16 -10.08
C GLU A 230 10.46 6.02 -9.22
N SER A 231 10.43 5.86 -7.89
CA SER A 231 11.28 6.62 -6.97
C SER A 231 12.75 6.25 -7.13
N GLY A 232 13.05 4.97 -7.34
CA GLY A 232 14.40 4.50 -7.60
C GLY A 232 15.00 5.07 -8.89
N ILE A 233 14.22 5.16 -9.97
CA ILE A 233 14.68 5.80 -11.21
C ILE A 233 14.89 7.30 -11.02
N GLN A 234 13.98 8.01 -10.34
CA GLN A 234 14.18 9.43 -10.02
C GLN A 234 15.45 9.67 -9.18
N HIS A 235 15.76 8.78 -8.24
CA HIS A 235 17.01 8.84 -7.50
C HIS A 235 18.22 8.62 -8.43
N LEU A 236 18.18 7.63 -9.32
CA LEU A 236 19.25 7.41 -10.31
C LEU A 236 19.44 8.62 -11.24
N ILE A 237 18.37 9.31 -11.66
CA ILE A 237 18.46 10.57 -12.42
C ILE A 237 19.29 11.60 -11.64
N GLN A 238 19.04 11.74 -10.33
CA GLN A 238 19.79 12.68 -9.50
C GLN A 238 21.26 12.28 -9.39
N LEU A 239 21.56 11.02 -9.08
CA LEU A 239 22.94 10.52 -9.00
C LEU A 239 23.74 10.75 -10.29
N ILE A 240 23.07 10.68 -11.45
CA ILE A 240 23.68 10.96 -12.76
C ILE A 240 23.96 12.46 -12.94
N LYS A 241 23.02 13.32 -12.55
CA LYS A 241 23.20 14.78 -12.59
C LYS A 241 24.33 15.24 -11.65
N ASP A 242 24.48 14.60 -10.49
CA ASP A 242 25.50 14.94 -9.49
C ASP A 242 26.93 14.74 -9.99
N ILE A 243 27.12 13.81 -10.93
CA ILE A 243 28.41 13.60 -11.58
C ILE A 243 28.56 14.42 -12.87
N ASN A 244 27.68 15.41 -13.09
CA ASN A 244 27.60 16.27 -14.27
C ASN A 244 27.41 15.49 -15.59
N ALA A 245 26.71 14.34 -15.55
CA ALA A 245 26.35 13.59 -16.73
C ALA A 245 24.87 13.80 -17.09
N ARG A 246 24.54 13.63 -18.37
CA ARG A 246 23.15 13.70 -18.87
C ARG A 246 22.43 12.37 -18.64
N PRO A 247 21.31 12.32 -17.91
CA PRO A 247 20.51 11.12 -17.76
C PRO A 247 19.64 10.87 -19.00
N VAL A 248 19.62 9.61 -19.45
CA VAL A 248 18.68 9.09 -20.46
C VAL A 248 18.05 7.82 -19.89
N LEU A 249 16.74 7.65 -20.03
CA LEU A 249 16.03 6.49 -19.50
C LEU A 249 15.69 5.52 -20.62
N GLY A 250 16.00 4.25 -20.44
CA GLY A 250 15.32 3.18 -21.16
C GLY A 250 13.86 3.15 -20.71
N GLY A 251 12.91 3.19 -21.66
CA GLY A 251 11.50 3.09 -21.34
C GLY A 251 11.14 1.73 -20.76
N VAL A 252 9.97 1.67 -20.11
CA VAL A 252 9.37 0.39 -19.73
C VAL A 252 9.08 -0.45 -20.99
N TYR A 253 9.04 -1.76 -20.83
CA TYR A 253 8.85 -2.69 -21.95
C TYR A 253 7.95 -3.87 -21.55
N PRO A 254 7.42 -4.63 -22.53
CA PRO A 254 6.49 -5.72 -22.29
C PRO A 254 7.05 -6.88 -21.44
N ASN A 255 6.15 -7.72 -20.92
CA ASN A 255 6.48 -9.01 -20.30
C ASN A 255 5.36 -10.03 -20.60
N GLY A 256 5.71 -11.27 -20.93
CA GLY A 256 4.78 -12.34 -21.32
C GLY A 256 3.77 -12.73 -20.23
N ASP A 257 4.11 -12.48 -18.96
CA ASP A 257 3.30 -12.79 -17.79
C ASP A 257 2.44 -11.60 -17.32
N TYR A 258 2.45 -10.48 -18.07
CA TYR A 258 1.59 -9.36 -17.77
C TYR A 258 0.10 -9.64 -18.03
N THR A 259 -0.73 -9.03 -17.21
CA THR A 259 -2.19 -9.01 -17.30
C THR A 259 -2.66 -7.60 -17.64
N LYS A 260 -3.96 -7.41 -17.84
CA LYS A 260 -4.53 -6.07 -18.05
C LYS A 260 -4.21 -5.10 -16.89
N ASP A 261 -4.24 -5.59 -15.64
CA ASP A 261 -3.87 -4.79 -14.48
C ASP A 261 -2.40 -4.36 -14.53
N HIS A 262 -1.50 -5.30 -14.86
CA HIS A 262 -0.08 -4.98 -15.04
C HIS A 262 0.13 -3.95 -16.16
N TYR A 263 -0.62 -4.07 -17.26
CA TYR A 263 -0.55 -3.14 -18.38
C TYR A 263 -0.99 -1.72 -18.01
N THR A 264 -2.06 -1.55 -17.23
CA THR A 264 -2.47 -0.24 -16.72
C THR A 264 -1.33 0.41 -15.92
N LEU A 265 -0.70 -0.34 -15.02
CA LEU A 265 0.44 0.14 -14.23
C LEU A 265 1.65 0.46 -15.12
N LEU A 266 1.91 -0.35 -16.14
CA LEU A 266 2.97 -0.15 -17.12
C LEU A 266 2.80 1.19 -17.87
N LYS A 267 1.59 1.46 -18.40
CA LYS A 267 1.27 2.70 -19.13
C LYS A 267 1.29 3.93 -18.23
N GLN A 268 0.79 3.83 -17.00
CA GLN A 268 0.90 4.91 -16.02
C GLN A 268 2.35 5.25 -15.71
N THR A 269 3.20 4.23 -15.53
CA THR A 269 4.64 4.42 -15.30
C THR A 269 5.31 5.09 -16.50
N GLU A 270 5.03 4.61 -17.72
CA GLU A 270 5.54 5.19 -18.96
C GLU A 270 5.19 6.68 -19.09
N ALA A 271 3.92 7.03 -18.87
CA ALA A 271 3.45 8.42 -18.94
C ALA A 271 4.15 9.31 -17.90
N LYS A 272 4.32 8.81 -16.67
CA LYS A 272 5.00 9.54 -15.60
C LYS A 272 6.48 9.75 -15.91
N MET A 273 7.17 8.73 -16.42
CA MET A 273 8.58 8.82 -16.85
C MET A 273 8.78 9.91 -17.92
N LYS A 274 7.88 9.98 -18.92
CA LYS A 274 7.93 11.01 -19.96
C LYS A 274 7.76 12.43 -19.40
N GLY A 275 7.15 12.58 -18.22
CA GLY A 275 6.98 13.87 -17.53
C GLY A 275 8.15 14.32 -16.68
N TRP A 276 9.22 13.53 -16.51
CA TRP A 276 10.34 13.86 -15.60
C TRP A 276 11.40 14.81 -16.18
N GLY A 277 11.18 15.34 -17.38
CA GLY A 277 12.09 16.29 -18.01
C GLY A 277 13.45 15.69 -18.41
N VAL A 278 13.51 14.38 -18.64
CA VAL A 278 14.69 13.68 -19.17
C VAL A 278 14.27 12.82 -20.39
N PRO A 279 15.15 12.59 -21.38
CA PRO A 279 14.82 11.75 -22.52
C PRO A 279 14.47 10.30 -22.10
N VAL A 280 13.39 9.76 -22.65
CA VAL A 280 12.94 8.38 -22.44
C VAL A 280 12.87 7.65 -23.77
N LEU A 281 13.63 6.55 -23.90
CA LEU A 281 13.65 5.70 -25.08
C LEU A 281 12.37 4.87 -25.16
N ASP A 282 11.70 4.83 -26.30
CA ASP A 282 10.44 4.10 -26.45
C ASP A 282 10.68 2.61 -26.71
N PHE A 283 10.63 1.81 -25.64
CA PHE A 283 10.76 0.35 -25.70
C PHE A 283 9.42 -0.39 -25.57
N LEU A 284 8.28 0.33 -25.59
CA LEU A 284 6.96 -0.27 -25.44
C LEU A 284 6.20 -0.31 -26.77
N THR A 285 6.06 0.83 -27.45
CA THR A 285 5.12 1.03 -28.56
C THR A 285 5.29 0.02 -29.69
N ASN A 286 6.52 -0.30 -30.07
CA ASN A 286 6.83 -1.20 -31.18
C ASN A 286 7.01 -2.67 -30.76
N LEU A 287 6.94 -2.96 -29.45
CA LEU A 287 7.24 -4.27 -28.89
C LEU A 287 6.03 -4.92 -28.22
N GLU A 288 4.94 -4.19 -27.99
CA GLU A 288 3.74 -4.73 -27.36
C GLU A 288 2.79 -5.44 -28.33
N ALA A 289 2.14 -6.48 -27.85
CA ALA A 289 1.07 -7.16 -28.56
C ALA A 289 -0.16 -6.24 -28.71
N LYS A 290 -0.88 -6.41 -29.82
CA LYS A 290 -2.17 -5.74 -30.02
C LYS A 290 -3.17 -6.21 -28.96
N GLY A 291 -4.02 -5.29 -28.48
CA GLY A 291 -5.09 -5.61 -27.52
C GLY A 291 -4.83 -5.19 -26.06
N GLY A 292 -3.75 -4.44 -25.79
CA GLY A 292 -3.57 -3.77 -24.49
C GLY A 292 -3.36 -4.73 -23.32
N THR A 293 -2.46 -5.70 -23.48
CA THR A 293 -2.15 -6.71 -22.47
C THR A 293 -0.80 -6.50 -21.79
N GLY A 294 0.05 -5.61 -22.32
CA GLY A 294 1.42 -5.42 -21.87
C GLY A 294 2.36 -6.60 -22.19
N LYS A 295 1.91 -7.53 -23.03
CA LYS A 295 2.70 -8.69 -23.47
C LYS A 295 3.54 -8.36 -24.70
N TRP A 296 4.61 -9.14 -24.90
CA TRP A 296 5.45 -9.05 -26.10
C TRP A 296 4.63 -9.29 -27.37
N LEU A 297 4.96 -8.56 -28.44
CA LEU A 297 4.52 -8.84 -29.79
C LEU A 297 4.99 -10.24 -30.21
N ASP A 298 4.13 -10.96 -30.95
CA ASP A 298 4.44 -12.33 -31.37
C ASP A 298 5.79 -12.41 -32.11
N GLY A 299 6.62 -13.35 -31.66
CA GLY A 299 7.92 -13.64 -32.25
C GLY A 299 9.06 -12.67 -31.90
N VAL A 300 8.86 -11.70 -30.99
CA VAL A 300 9.94 -10.78 -30.56
C VAL A 300 10.57 -11.15 -29.20
N SER A 301 9.97 -12.09 -28.47
CA SER A 301 10.50 -12.61 -27.20
C SER A 301 11.17 -13.97 -27.34
N PHE A 302 12.05 -14.27 -26.39
CA PHE A 302 12.66 -15.59 -26.22
C PHE A 302 11.99 -16.38 -25.08
N ASP A 303 11.65 -15.65 -24.01
CA ASP A 303 10.91 -16.13 -22.84
C ASP A 303 9.99 -15.00 -22.34
N PRO A 304 9.15 -15.21 -21.31
CA PRO A 304 8.26 -14.16 -20.81
C PRO A 304 8.98 -12.88 -20.37
N ALA A 305 10.21 -12.95 -19.86
CA ALA A 305 10.93 -11.80 -19.33
C ALA A 305 11.84 -11.10 -20.36
N HIS A 306 12.28 -11.79 -21.41
CA HIS A 306 13.37 -11.31 -22.27
C HIS A 306 13.01 -11.28 -23.76
N PRO A 307 13.36 -10.19 -24.47
CA PRO A 307 13.29 -10.13 -25.92
C PRO A 307 14.33 -11.07 -26.56
N ASN A 308 14.03 -11.59 -27.74
CA ASN A 308 14.99 -12.30 -28.57
C ASN A 308 15.80 -11.31 -29.44
N SER A 309 16.68 -11.82 -30.31
CA SER A 309 17.48 -10.99 -31.22
C SER A 309 16.68 -9.97 -32.05
N LYS A 310 15.46 -10.31 -32.49
CA LYS A 310 14.57 -9.38 -33.21
C LYS A 310 13.98 -8.33 -32.26
N GLY A 311 13.54 -8.72 -31.07
CA GLY A 311 13.08 -7.76 -30.05
C GLY A 311 14.16 -6.73 -29.69
N HIS A 312 15.40 -7.16 -29.45
CA HIS A 312 16.53 -6.24 -29.22
C HIS A 312 16.79 -5.30 -30.39
N ARG A 313 16.64 -5.79 -31.64
CA ARG A 313 16.77 -4.94 -32.82
C ARG A 313 15.68 -3.88 -32.88
N LEU A 314 14.43 -4.25 -32.63
CA LEU A 314 13.30 -3.31 -32.59
C LEU A 314 13.44 -2.27 -31.49
N MET A 315 13.97 -2.66 -30.32
CA MET A 315 14.34 -1.71 -29.27
C MET A 315 15.36 -0.70 -29.77
N PHE A 316 16.44 -1.15 -30.42
CA PHE A 316 17.44 -0.25 -31.01
C PHE A 316 16.87 0.66 -32.09
N GLU A 317 16.04 0.13 -33.00
CA GLU A 317 15.41 0.89 -34.08
C GLU A 317 14.43 1.95 -33.57
N SER A 318 13.93 1.82 -32.33
CA SER A 318 13.04 2.79 -31.68
C SER A 318 13.81 3.93 -30.96
N ILE A 319 15.15 3.88 -30.92
CA ILE A 319 15.97 4.90 -30.28
C ILE A 319 16.14 6.08 -31.24
N ASP A 320 15.72 7.27 -30.79
CA ASP A 320 16.09 8.52 -31.45
C ASP A 320 17.59 8.80 -31.28
N LEU A 321 18.36 8.48 -32.32
CA LEU A 321 19.82 8.64 -32.34
C LEU A 321 20.24 10.11 -32.21
N SER A 322 19.35 11.07 -32.49
CA SER A 322 19.68 12.49 -32.40
C SER A 322 19.98 12.96 -30.98
N LEU A 323 19.48 12.21 -29.98
CA LEU A 323 19.77 12.41 -28.56
C LEU A 323 21.27 12.33 -28.25
N PHE A 324 22.06 11.66 -29.09
CA PHE A 324 23.49 11.46 -28.88
C PHE A 324 24.38 12.34 -29.77
N HIS A 325 23.82 13.33 -30.47
CA HIS A 325 24.65 14.37 -31.10
C HIS A 325 25.40 15.18 -30.04
N THR A 326 26.67 15.46 -30.28
CA THR A 326 27.54 16.23 -29.37
C THR A 326 26.99 17.62 -29.11
N GLU A 327 26.46 18.30 -30.13
CA GLU A 327 25.83 19.61 -29.98
C GLU A 327 24.60 19.56 -29.06
N THR A 328 23.75 18.54 -29.18
CA THR A 328 22.59 18.34 -28.30
C THR A 328 23.03 18.18 -26.83
N VAL A 329 24.09 17.40 -26.59
CA VAL A 329 24.63 17.15 -25.24
C VAL A 329 25.35 18.38 -24.69
N VAL A 330 26.04 19.16 -25.54
CA VAL A 330 26.73 20.40 -25.16
C VAL A 330 25.76 21.57 -24.95
N VAL A 331 24.62 21.65 -25.66
CA VAL A 331 23.60 22.69 -25.44
C VAL A 331 22.90 22.48 -24.10
N GLU A 332 22.61 21.24 -23.74
CA GLU A 332 22.07 20.90 -22.41
C GLU A 332 23.16 20.92 -21.32
N GLY A 333 24.43 20.74 -21.70
CA GLY A 333 25.61 20.82 -20.82
C GLY A 333 26.26 22.21 -20.68
N GLY A 334 25.91 23.20 -21.51
CA GLY A 334 26.24 24.64 -21.40
C GLY A 334 26.98 25.32 -22.58
N THR A 335 26.58 26.55 -22.95
CA THR A 335 27.37 27.80 -22.69
C THR A 335 26.80 29.08 -23.36
N ALA A 336 26.29 30.01 -22.54
CA ALA A 336 26.41 31.47 -22.74
C ALA A 336 26.34 32.24 -21.41
N GLY A 337 25.58 31.73 -20.41
CA GLY A 337 25.52 32.32 -19.06
C GLY A 337 26.75 32.05 -18.17
N ASN A 338 27.40 30.88 -18.33
CA ASN A 338 28.43 30.44 -17.37
C ASN A 338 29.82 31.04 -17.57
N ARG A 339 30.19 31.51 -18.77
CA ARG A 339 31.52 32.11 -18.99
C ARG A 339 31.71 33.48 -18.33
N ARG A 340 30.62 34.17 -17.95
CA ARG A 340 30.69 35.43 -17.19
C ARG A 340 30.73 35.18 -15.67
N LEU A 341 30.15 34.06 -15.20
CA LEU A 341 30.26 33.60 -13.81
C LEU A 341 31.61 32.92 -13.51
N GLU A 342 32.17 32.15 -14.46
CA GLU A 342 33.45 31.46 -14.30
C GLU A 342 34.62 32.43 -14.10
N LYS A 343 34.58 33.63 -14.70
CA LYS A 343 35.59 34.67 -14.45
C LYS A 343 35.46 35.35 -13.10
N GLN A 344 34.31 35.23 -12.43
CA GLN A 344 34.10 35.67 -11.04
C GLN A 344 34.36 34.55 -10.02
N LEU A 345 34.18 33.28 -10.39
CA LEU A 345 34.41 32.13 -9.53
C LEU A 345 35.84 31.58 -9.58
N SER A 346 36.58 31.77 -10.69
CA SER A 346 37.97 31.31 -10.80
C SER A 346 38.97 32.11 -9.96
N HIS A 347 38.56 33.21 -9.32
CA HIS A 347 39.34 33.92 -8.32
C HIS A 347 39.10 33.45 -6.88
N SER A 348 38.16 32.52 -6.65
CA SER A 348 37.78 32.06 -5.30
C SER A 348 38.10 30.59 -5.00
N MET A 349 38.70 29.83 -5.94
CA MET A 349 39.00 28.39 -5.74
C MET A 349 40.49 28.04 -5.87
N MET A 350 41.37 28.99 -5.54
CA MET A 350 42.72 28.69 -5.09
C MET A 350 42.99 29.45 -3.79
N GLN A 351 42.38 28.97 -2.70
CA GLN A 351 42.99 29.11 -1.38
C GLN A 351 43.24 27.70 -0.82
N PRO A 352 44.40 27.47 -0.20
CA PRO A 352 44.65 26.22 0.51
C PRO A 352 43.65 26.10 1.65
N ASP A 353 43.32 24.86 2.02
CA ASP A 353 42.51 24.46 3.18
C ASP A 353 42.27 25.60 4.17
N SER A 354 41.06 26.16 4.14
CA SER A 354 40.61 27.01 5.24
C SER A 354 40.56 26.13 6.48
N PRO A 355 41.03 26.60 7.64
CA PRO A 355 41.09 25.78 8.82
C PRO A 355 39.67 25.31 9.13
N THR A 356 39.52 24.00 9.32
CA THR A 356 38.43 23.44 10.10
C THR A 356 38.25 24.34 11.32
N HIS A 357 37.18 25.13 11.34
CA HIS A 357 36.75 25.74 12.58
C HIS A 357 36.30 24.55 13.43
N ASP A 358 37.14 24.15 14.38
CA ASP A 358 36.73 23.33 15.49
C ASP A 358 35.45 23.96 16.06
N GLY A 359 34.30 23.34 15.77
CA GLY A 359 32.98 23.85 16.15
C GLY A 359 31.91 23.94 15.07
N ASP A 360 32.14 23.58 13.80
CA ASP A 360 31.04 23.44 12.82
C ASP A 360 30.32 22.08 13.00
N PRO A 361 29.07 22.06 13.52
CA PRO A 361 28.43 20.81 13.89
C PRO A 361 27.88 20.01 12.69
N PHE A 362 27.86 20.55 11.46
CA PHE A 362 27.18 19.91 10.32
C PHE A 362 27.88 20.05 8.95
N PRO A 363 28.86 19.19 8.63
CA PRO A 363 29.52 19.23 7.32
C PRO A 363 28.54 18.92 6.16
N HIS A 364 28.58 19.76 5.12
CA HIS A 364 27.76 19.69 3.89
C HIS A 364 26.24 19.91 4.06
N ALA A 365 25.78 20.40 5.22
CA ALA A 365 24.40 20.89 5.37
C ALA A 365 24.28 22.34 4.84
N HIS A 366 23.13 22.67 4.27
CA HIS A 366 22.82 24.05 3.88
C HIS A 366 21.85 24.68 4.89
N LEU A 367 22.12 25.93 5.26
CA LEU A 367 21.24 26.71 6.12
C LEU A 367 19.98 27.10 5.34
N VAL A 368 18.84 26.61 5.78
CA VAL A 368 17.51 26.92 5.21
C VAL A 368 16.98 28.22 5.78
N PHE A 369 17.12 28.40 7.10
CA PHE A 369 16.61 29.56 7.80
C PHE A 369 17.39 29.79 9.09
N THR A 370 17.58 31.05 9.47
CA THR A 370 18.01 31.46 10.81
C THR A 370 17.25 32.71 11.21
N ASP A 371 16.82 32.80 12.46
CA ASP A 371 16.23 34.03 13.01
C ASP A 371 17.28 34.97 13.63
N GLY A 372 18.55 34.54 13.68
CA GLY A 372 19.65 35.26 14.32
C GLY A 372 19.57 35.36 15.85
N LYS A 373 18.57 34.72 16.49
CA LYS A 373 18.32 34.75 17.93
C LYS A 373 18.47 33.38 18.60
N GLY A 374 18.80 32.35 17.83
CA GLY A 374 19.08 31.01 18.33
C GLY A 374 18.23 29.92 17.71
N PHE A 375 17.38 30.24 16.72
CA PHE A 375 16.63 29.25 15.96
C PHE A 375 17.17 29.11 14.53
N ASP A 376 17.76 27.95 14.26
CA ASP A 376 18.35 27.62 12.97
C ASP A 376 17.69 26.38 12.36
N VAL A 377 17.50 26.38 11.04
CA VAL A 377 16.98 25.24 10.27
C VAL A 377 17.99 24.88 9.20
N TRP A 378 18.39 23.62 9.21
CA TRP A 378 19.41 23.07 8.33
C TRP A 378 18.83 21.92 7.53
N ALA A 379 19.33 21.73 6.31
CA ALA A 379 18.94 20.58 5.51
C ALA A 379 20.14 19.95 4.80
N ARG A 380 20.02 18.64 4.58
CA ARG A 380 21.04 17.84 3.92
C ARG A 380 20.37 16.82 3.01
N SER A 381 20.90 16.65 1.82
CA SER A 381 20.61 15.50 0.97
C SER A 381 21.91 14.75 0.70
N LYS A 382 21.94 13.46 1.04
CA LYS A 382 23.09 12.59 0.80
C LYS A 382 22.62 11.18 0.48
N GLY A 383 23.03 10.64 -0.66
CA GLY A 383 22.68 9.26 -1.07
C GLY A 383 21.17 9.00 -1.14
N GLY A 384 20.39 10.00 -1.57
CA GLY A 384 18.93 9.91 -1.65
C GLY A 384 18.19 9.98 -0.31
N THR A 385 18.89 10.24 0.80
CA THR A 385 18.25 10.51 2.09
C THR A 385 18.19 12.02 2.31
N HIS A 386 16.97 12.55 2.42
CA HIS A 386 16.72 13.96 2.75
C HIS A 386 16.50 14.09 4.26
N LYS A 387 17.34 14.90 4.92
CA LYS A 387 17.26 15.21 6.35
C LYS A 387 17.05 16.71 6.56
N ILE A 388 16.21 17.06 7.53
CA ILE A 388 15.97 18.44 7.97
C ILE A 388 16.16 18.49 9.48
N LYS A 389 16.92 19.46 9.97
CA LYS A 389 17.27 19.62 11.37
C LYS A 389 16.85 21.00 11.85
N PHE A 390 16.10 21.03 12.94
CA PHE A 390 15.72 22.26 13.65
C PHE A 390 16.57 22.37 14.92
N VAL A 391 17.22 23.51 15.09
CA VAL A 391 18.10 23.81 16.22
C VAL A 391 17.48 24.98 16.98
N ASN A 392 17.01 24.73 18.20
CA ASN A 392 16.49 25.75 19.09
C ASN A 392 17.40 25.92 20.31
N LYS A 393 18.20 26.99 20.32
CA LYS A 393 19.11 27.36 21.42
C LYS A 393 18.45 28.27 22.46
N THR A 394 17.19 28.65 22.28
CA THR A 394 16.51 29.59 23.18
C THR A 394 15.84 28.86 24.36
N ASP A 395 15.32 29.66 25.28
CA ASP A 395 14.57 29.23 26.47
C ASP A 395 13.06 29.08 26.23
N HIS A 396 12.58 29.28 24.99
CA HIS A 396 11.18 29.16 24.62
C HIS A 396 10.99 28.24 23.41
N SER A 397 9.78 27.69 23.27
CA SER A 397 9.41 26.85 22.14
C SER A 397 9.11 27.67 20.89
N TYR A 398 9.45 27.15 19.71
CA TYR A 398 9.04 27.72 18.43
C TYR A 398 7.91 26.91 17.82
N SER A 399 6.83 27.57 17.38
CA SER A 399 5.75 26.91 16.64
C SER A 399 6.00 27.02 15.15
N VAL A 400 6.34 25.91 14.51
CA VAL A 400 6.57 25.80 13.07
C VAL A 400 5.25 25.50 12.40
N SER A 401 4.82 26.37 11.48
CA SER A 401 3.54 26.24 10.77
C SER A 401 3.51 27.06 9.47
N ASN A 402 2.42 26.94 8.73
CA ASN A 402 2.14 27.71 7.52
C ASN A 402 1.96 29.23 7.76
N SER A 403 1.95 29.70 9.00
CA SER A 403 1.83 31.12 9.32
C SER A 403 3.19 31.82 9.45
N TRP A 404 4.31 31.16 9.12
CA TRP A 404 5.66 31.73 9.20
C TRP A 404 6.29 31.96 7.81
N PRO A 405 6.09 33.15 7.19
CA PRO A 405 6.49 33.38 5.80
C PRO A 405 8.00 33.31 5.55
N ALA A 406 8.80 33.80 6.51
CA ALA A 406 10.26 33.82 6.36
C ALA A 406 10.85 32.40 6.32
N LEU A 407 10.34 31.50 7.16
CA LEU A 407 10.75 30.10 7.17
C LEU A 407 10.30 29.37 5.89
N GLN A 408 9.06 29.61 5.43
CA GLN A 408 8.58 29.06 4.15
C GLN A 408 9.44 29.51 2.97
N ASN A 409 9.77 30.79 2.88
CA ASN A 409 10.68 31.29 1.84
C ASN A 409 12.06 30.62 1.90
N GLY A 410 12.57 30.32 3.10
CA GLY A 410 13.80 29.55 3.28
C GLY A 410 13.69 28.16 2.66
N PHE A 411 12.61 27.43 2.90
CA PHE A 411 12.35 26.13 2.27
C PHE A 411 12.16 26.24 0.76
N THR A 412 11.42 27.24 0.27
CA THR A 412 11.26 27.49 -1.17
C THR A 412 12.62 27.70 -1.84
N GLN A 413 13.49 28.51 -1.25
CA GLN A 413 14.84 28.75 -1.77
C GLN A 413 15.71 27.50 -1.70
N ALA A 414 15.63 26.73 -0.61
CA ALA A 414 16.37 25.48 -0.46
C ALA A 414 15.97 24.45 -1.52
N MET A 415 14.67 24.36 -1.85
CA MET A 415 14.16 23.52 -2.95
C MET A 415 14.58 24.01 -4.33
N GLN A 416 14.66 25.32 -4.54
CA GLN A 416 15.04 25.94 -5.83
C GLN A 416 16.55 26.10 -5.99
N SER A 417 17.33 25.82 -4.94
CA SER A 417 18.77 26.01 -4.96
C SER A 417 19.43 25.13 -6.02
N ALA A 418 20.44 25.66 -6.70
CA ALA A 418 21.27 24.91 -7.66
C ALA A 418 22.17 23.85 -6.97
N SER A 419 21.82 23.44 -5.76
CA SER A 419 22.47 22.37 -5.01
C SER A 419 22.34 21.06 -5.79
N PRO A 420 23.38 20.21 -5.82
CA PRO A 420 23.32 18.91 -6.49
C PRO A 420 22.25 17.99 -5.89
N SER A 421 21.60 18.30 -4.77
CA SER A 421 20.42 17.54 -4.35
C SER A 421 19.49 18.42 -3.51
N PRO A 422 18.52 19.11 -4.14
CA PRO A 422 17.56 19.94 -3.41
C PRO A 422 16.69 19.10 -2.47
N ILE A 423 16.20 19.71 -1.39
CA ILE A 423 15.18 19.12 -0.51
C ILE A 423 13.94 18.82 -1.35
N THR A 424 13.28 17.69 -1.10
CA THR A 424 12.04 17.32 -1.80
C THR A 424 10.80 17.60 -0.95
N PRO A 425 9.65 17.88 -1.59
CA PRO A 425 8.35 17.80 -0.92
C PRO A 425 8.09 16.41 -0.32
N GLY A 426 7.25 16.35 0.70
CA GLY A 426 6.80 15.13 1.34
C GLY A 426 6.72 15.23 2.87
N ILE A 427 6.34 14.11 3.49
CA ILE A 427 6.33 13.97 4.95
C ILE A 427 7.76 13.71 5.43
N TYR A 428 8.12 14.35 6.53
CA TYR A 428 9.39 14.22 7.24
C TYR A 428 9.11 13.68 8.65
N ILE A 429 9.72 12.55 8.99
CA ILE A 429 9.49 11.80 10.23
C ILE A 429 10.63 12.07 11.19
N PHE A 430 10.31 12.29 12.47
CA PHE A 430 11.30 12.49 13.52
C PHE A 430 12.25 11.31 13.64
N ASN A 431 13.55 11.60 13.69
CA ASN A 431 14.61 10.61 13.83
C ASN A 431 15.37 10.83 15.15
N PRO A 432 15.20 9.94 16.15
CA PRO A 432 15.86 10.08 17.45
C PRO A 432 17.36 9.74 17.40
N ALA A 433 17.82 8.97 16.39
CA ALA A 433 19.21 8.60 16.23
C ALA A 433 19.98 9.72 15.49
N GLY A 434 20.57 10.64 16.24
CA GLY A 434 21.51 11.62 15.69
C GLY A 434 22.78 10.94 15.16
N ASP A 435 22.79 10.57 13.88
CA ASP A 435 23.86 9.82 13.19
C ASP A 435 25.26 10.47 13.18
N ASP A 436 25.46 11.65 13.78
CA ASP A 436 26.73 12.38 13.75
C ASP A 436 27.44 12.44 15.13
N THR A 437 27.11 11.57 16.09
CA THR A 437 27.88 11.47 17.36
C THR A 437 28.94 10.35 17.28
N PRO A 438 30.25 10.67 17.36
CA PRO A 438 31.27 9.65 17.58
C PRO A 438 31.02 8.99 18.94
N ARG A 439 30.95 7.66 18.97
CA ARG A 439 30.99 6.88 20.22
C ARG A 439 32.37 7.06 20.87
N HIS A 440 32.56 8.11 21.68
CA HIS A 440 33.57 8.21 22.76
C HIS A 440 33.42 9.55 23.50
N ASP A 441 32.68 9.58 24.63
CA ASP A 441 33.08 10.15 25.95
C ASP A 441 31.89 10.02 26.94
N PRO A 442 32.01 9.43 28.14
CA PRO A 442 30.88 9.23 29.07
C PRO A 442 30.56 10.48 29.91
N GLY A 443 30.54 11.68 29.30
CA GLY A 443 30.58 12.96 30.02
C GLY A 443 29.44 13.95 29.80
N THR A 444 28.51 13.75 28.88
CA THR A 444 27.46 14.74 28.56
C THR A 444 26.06 14.13 28.57
N GLN A 445 25.36 14.31 29.69
CA GLN A 445 23.92 14.08 29.81
C GLN A 445 23.18 15.12 28.93
N PHE A 446 22.78 14.73 27.73
CA PHE A 446 21.74 15.43 26.97
C PHE A 446 20.49 14.55 26.91
N CYS A 447 19.34 15.19 27.13
CA CYS A 447 18.07 14.60 27.55
C CYS A 447 17.64 13.33 26.80
N GLN A 448 17.44 12.26 27.57
CA GLN A 448 16.55 11.16 27.21
C GLN A 448 15.12 11.71 27.06
N VAL A 449 14.39 11.20 26.06
CA VAL A 449 12.93 11.32 25.98
C VAL A 449 12.35 10.88 27.33
N PRO A 450 11.38 11.59 27.93
CA PRO A 450 10.77 11.12 29.16
C PRO A 450 10.10 9.76 28.85
N THR A 451 10.50 8.72 29.56
CA THR A 451 9.78 7.45 29.55
C THR A 451 8.31 7.71 29.92
N ALA A 452 7.38 6.89 29.40
CA ALA A 452 5.92 7.05 29.57
C ALA A 452 5.45 7.34 31.02
N THR A 453 6.23 6.97 32.02
CA THR A 453 6.05 7.29 33.44
C THR A 453 6.17 8.78 33.80
N ALA A 454 6.95 9.59 33.08
CA ALA A 454 7.14 11.02 33.36
C ALA A 454 6.08 11.91 32.69
N ALA A 455 5.48 11.45 31.59
CA ALA A 455 4.34 12.14 30.96
C ALA A 455 3.07 12.07 31.83
N ALA A 456 2.87 10.96 32.54
CA ALA A 456 1.80 10.82 33.53
C ALA A 456 1.99 11.77 34.72
N ALA A 457 3.22 11.94 35.22
CA ALA A 457 3.52 12.86 36.33
C ALA A 457 3.37 14.35 35.96
N ALA A 458 3.53 14.72 34.69
CA ALA A 458 3.31 16.10 34.23
C ALA A 458 1.81 16.43 34.10
N ALA A 459 0.96 15.44 33.82
CA ALA A 459 -0.50 15.61 33.77
C ALA A 459 -1.09 15.87 35.18
N ASP A 460 -0.56 15.21 36.22
CA ASP A 460 -0.94 15.44 37.62
C ASP A 460 -0.59 16.85 38.15
N ALA A 461 0.42 17.50 37.58
CA ALA A 461 0.82 18.85 37.98
C ALA A 461 -0.11 19.95 37.40
N LEU A 462 -0.81 19.66 36.31
CA LEU A 462 -1.72 20.59 35.63
C LEU A 462 -3.16 20.57 36.17
N SER A 463 -3.56 19.53 36.91
CA SER A 463 -4.92 19.41 37.50
C SER A 463 -5.12 20.24 38.77
N ASN A 464 -4.04 20.68 39.43
CA ASN A 464 -4.10 21.39 40.72
C ASN A 464 -4.07 22.94 40.63
N GLY A 465 -4.08 23.51 39.42
CA GLY A 465 -4.07 24.96 39.21
C GLY A 465 -5.46 25.55 38.95
N LYS A 466 -6.15 26.04 39.98
CA LYS A 466 -7.34 26.89 39.81
C LYS A 466 -6.93 28.21 39.13
N GLY A 467 -7.26 28.39 37.84
CA GLY A 467 -7.00 29.65 37.13
C GLY A 467 -7.66 29.78 35.75
N ASN A 468 -8.72 30.60 35.68
CA ASN A 468 -9.40 31.24 34.54
C ASN A 468 -9.03 30.85 33.09
N GLY A 469 -9.99 30.19 32.42
CA GLY A 469 -10.61 30.61 31.17
C GLY A 469 -9.74 31.23 30.07
N LYS A 470 -8.85 30.46 29.44
CA LYS A 470 -8.48 30.61 28.03
C LYS A 470 -8.43 29.22 27.39
N LYS A 471 -9.08 29.05 26.22
CA LYS A 471 -9.07 27.82 25.43
C LYS A 471 -7.62 27.36 25.23
N ALA A 472 -7.25 26.23 25.83
CA ALA A 472 -5.96 25.60 25.62
C ALA A 472 -5.89 25.11 24.17
N GLN A 473 -4.97 25.69 23.38
CA GLN A 473 -4.56 25.09 22.12
C GLN A 473 -3.81 23.79 22.45
N SER A 474 -4.36 22.66 22.01
CA SER A 474 -3.75 21.34 22.07
C SER A 474 -2.37 21.36 21.39
N THR A 475 -1.30 21.33 22.17
CA THR A 475 0.10 21.17 21.72
C THR A 475 0.28 19.76 21.13
N LYS A 476 0.46 19.64 19.81
CA LYS A 476 0.73 18.35 19.15
C LYS A 476 2.24 18.02 19.19
N PRO A 477 2.63 16.77 19.49
CA PRO A 477 4.04 16.37 19.60
C PRO A 477 4.76 16.33 18.23
N PHE A 478 6.08 16.57 18.28
CA PHE A 478 7.06 16.81 17.20
C PHE A 478 7.39 15.56 16.32
N ALA A 479 6.44 14.65 16.11
CA ALA A 479 6.73 13.35 15.52
C ALA A 479 6.94 13.35 13.99
N PHE A 480 6.31 14.28 13.27
CA PHE A 480 6.46 14.44 11.82
C PHE A 480 6.02 15.85 11.40
N PHE A 481 6.39 16.25 10.18
CA PHE A 481 5.78 17.39 9.51
C PHE A 481 5.73 17.17 7.99
N SER A 482 4.88 17.90 7.28
CA SER A 482 4.77 17.84 5.81
C SER A 482 5.21 19.13 5.15
N LEU A 483 5.92 18.96 4.03
CA LEU A 483 6.42 20.03 3.19
C LEU A 483 5.83 19.86 1.78
N GLY A 484 4.99 20.80 1.36
CA GLY A 484 4.30 20.79 0.08
C GLY A 484 5.17 21.22 -1.10
N GLU A 485 4.58 21.19 -2.30
CA GLU A 485 5.22 21.70 -3.51
C GLU A 485 5.57 23.19 -3.34
N GLY A 486 6.83 23.55 -3.61
CA GLY A 486 7.33 24.92 -3.43
C GLY A 486 7.78 25.29 -2.02
N GLY A 487 7.86 24.32 -1.08
CA GLY A 487 8.43 24.55 0.26
C GLY A 487 7.43 25.09 1.28
N VAL A 488 6.13 24.96 0.99
CA VAL A 488 5.05 25.34 1.91
C VAL A 488 4.99 24.32 3.05
N ILE A 489 4.98 24.79 4.29
CA ILE A 489 4.78 23.91 5.46
C ILE A 489 3.28 23.61 5.56
N GLU A 490 2.90 22.34 5.49
CA GLU A 490 1.47 21.93 5.44
C GLU A 490 0.92 21.49 6.81
N THR A 491 1.80 21.22 7.77
CA THR A 491 1.45 20.77 9.12
C THR A 491 2.11 21.64 10.18
N SER A 492 1.51 21.73 11.37
CA SER A 492 2.08 22.49 12.49
C SER A 492 2.66 21.58 13.57
N PHE A 493 3.80 21.97 14.12
CA PHE A 493 4.45 21.32 15.27
C PHE A 493 5.30 22.31 16.05
N ASP A 494 5.62 21.98 17.30
CA ASP A 494 6.47 22.82 18.14
C ASP A 494 7.90 22.25 18.25
N VAL A 495 8.90 23.11 18.28
CA VAL A 495 10.30 22.77 18.57
C VAL A 495 10.60 23.20 20.00
N PRO A 496 10.85 22.27 20.94
CA PRO A 496 11.09 22.60 22.36
C PRO A 496 12.29 23.53 22.58
N PRO A 497 12.35 24.27 23.71
CA PRO A 497 13.53 25.04 24.08
C PRO A 497 14.76 24.15 24.27
N ALA A 498 15.95 24.72 24.03
CA ALA A 498 17.25 24.04 24.19
C ALA A 498 17.29 22.63 23.55
N SER A 499 16.75 22.49 22.34
CA SER A 499 16.62 21.21 21.65
C SER A 499 17.17 21.23 20.23
N VAL A 500 17.57 20.04 19.75
CA VAL A 500 17.89 19.78 18.35
C VAL A 500 16.99 18.64 17.90
N VAL A 501 16.19 18.89 16.87
CA VAL A 501 15.18 17.95 16.37
C VAL A 501 15.52 17.59 14.94
N ASP A 502 15.73 16.31 14.69
CA ASP A 502 16.09 15.76 13.40
C ASP A 502 14.90 15.08 12.73
N TYR A 503 14.74 15.31 11.43
CA TYR A 503 13.74 14.67 10.60
C TYR A 503 14.34 14.04 9.35
N ILE A 504 13.79 12.91 8.94
CA ILE A 504 14.14 12.18 7.71
C ILE A 504 12.88 12.05 6.86
N ALA A 505 13.01 12.27 5.55
CA ALA A 505 11.88 12.13 4.64
C ALA A 505 11.28 10.70 4.67
N ALA A 506 9.95 10.61 4.71
CA ALA A 506 9.20 9.38 4.94
C ALA A 506 9.46 8.31 3.88
N PHE A 507 9.74 8.68 2.62
CA PHE A 507 10.05 7.71 1.56
C PHE A 507 11.31 6.88 1.89
N HIS A 508 12.21 7.36 2.75
CA HIS A 508 13.36 6.60 3.22
C HIS A 508 12.93 5.30 3.91
N PHE A 509 11.82 5.34 4.66
CA PHE A 509 11.24 4.20 5.37
C PHE A 509 10.54 3.21 4.42
N PHE A 510 10.29 3.57 3.16
CA PHE A 510 9.77 2.64 2.15
C PHE A 510 10.89 1.82 1.48
N SER A 511 12.15 2.04 1.87
CA SER A 511 13.27 1.18 1.51
C SER A 511 13.19 -0.14 2.29
N PRO A 512 13.32 -1.31 1.62
CA PRO A 512 13.29 -2.62 2.28
C PRO A 512 14.46 -2.83 3.25
N HIS A 513 15.49 -1.99 3.18
CA HIS A 513 16.62 -2.00 4.13
C HIS A 513 16.33 -1.25 5.43
N VAL A 514 15.22 -0.51 5.51
CA VAL A 514 14.85 0.35 6.66
C VAL A 514 13.59 -0.17 7.35
N CYS A 515 12.53 -0.44 6.57
CA CYS A 515 11.32 -1.05 7.08
C CYS A 515 10.82 -2.12 6.10
N GLN A 516 10.11 -3.10 6.64
CA GLN A 516 9.27 -3.95 5.80
C GLN A 516 7.96 -3.20 5.50
N VAL A 517 7.65 -3.06 4.22
CA VAL A 517 6.38 -2.49 3.75
C VAL A 517 5.33 -3.60 3.76
N LEU A 518 4.32 -3.49 4.63
CA LEU A 518 3.20 -4.44 4.67
C LEU A 518 2.15 -4.10 3.61
N PHE A 519 1.80 -2.82 3.52
CA PHE A 519 0.77 -2.33 2.61
C PHE A 519 1.20 -0.99 2.02
N TYR A 520 0.95 -0.79 0.72
CA TYR A 520 1.04 0.54 0.11
C TYR A 520 0.25 0.60 -1.20
N ASP A 521 -0.65 1.58 -1.31
CA ASP A 521 -1.51 1.76 -2.50
C ASP A 521 -1.16 2.99 -3.36
N GLY A 522 -0.11 3.74 -3.01
CA GLY A 522 0.23 5.03 -3.62
C GLY A 522 -0.10 6.23 -2.75
N ASN A 523 -1.04 6.08 -1.82
CA ASN A 523 -1.57 7.15 -0.99
C ASN A 523 -1.28 6.88 0.49
N ILE A 524 -1.60 5.67 0.95
CA ILE A 524 -1.38 5.21 2.32
C ILE A 524 -0.40 4.05 2.35
N GLY A 525 0.51 4.06 3.33
CA GLY A 525 1.47 3.00 3.60
C GLY A 525 1.39 2.49 5.03
N ILE A 526 1.49 1.17 5.20
CA ILE A 526 1.69 0.53 6.49
C ILE A 526 3.05 -0.18 6.48
N LEU A 527 3.91 0.22 7.41
CA LEU A 527 5.30 -0.22 7.53
C LEU A 527 5.52 -0.88 8.89
N THR A 528 6.43 -1.84 8.97
CA THR A 528 6.95 -2.35 10.25
C THR A 528 8.36 -1.85 10.50
N GLU A 529 8.60 -1.32 11.69
CA GLU A 529 9.93 -0.97 12.17
C GLU A 529 10.46 -2.10 13.06
N ALA A 530 11.62 -2.65 12.69
CA ALA A 530 12.33 -3.60 13.52
C ALA A 530 12.95 -2.87 14.72
N GLU A 531 12.87 -3.45 15.92
CA GLU A 531 13.65 -2.97 17.07
C GLU A 531 14.99 -3.72 17.10
N ASP A 532 16.08 -2.97 16.91
CA ASP A 532 17.51 -3.29 17.04
C ASP A 532 18.07 -4.56 16.32
N ASP A 533 19.18 -4.36 15.62
CA ASP A 533 19.93 -5.33 14.78
C ASP A 533 20.46 -6.59 15.50
N ASP A 534 20.22 -6.76 16.80
CA ASP A 534 20.82 -7.85 17.59
C ASP A 534 20.02 -9.17 17.55
N GLY A 535 18.88 -9.22 16.84
CA GLY A 535 18.10 -10.45 16.66
C GLY A 535 17.66 -11.12 17.98
N GLN A 536 17.72 -10.37 19.09
CA GLN A 536 17.50 -10.82 20.46
C GLN A 536 16.32 -10.12 21.14
N SER A 537 15.69 -9.13 20.48
CA SER A 537 14.48 -8.51 21.00
C SER A 537 13.29 -9.47 20.84
N SER A 538 12.73 -9.92 21.95
CA SER A 538 11.46 -10.65 22.01
C SER A 538 10.23 -9.74 21.84
N ALA A 539 10.43 -8.45 21.59
CA ALA A 539 9.36 -7.47 21.46
C ALA A 539 8.76 -7.50 20.04
N PRO A 540 7.44 -7.34 19.90
CA PRO A 540 6.79 -7.22 18.59
C PRO A 540 7.22 -5.95 17.83
N PRO A 541 7.29 -6.00 16.50
CA PRO A 541 7.62 -4.84 15.68
C PRO A 541 6.56 -3.74 15.84
N SER A 542 7.00 -2.48 15.80
CA SER A 542 6.08 -1.34 15.78
C SER A 542 5.52 -1.13 14.37
N LEU A 543 4.30 -0.59 14.29
CA LEU A 543 3.61 -0.33 13.01
C LEU A 543 3.56 1.16 12.74
N ARG A 544 3.91 1.59 11.53
CA ARG A 544 3.74 2.97 11.10
C ARG A 544 2.71 3.07 9.99
N ILE A 545 1.75 3.97 10.15
CA ILE A 545 0.79 4.34 9.10
C ILE A 545 1.20 5.71 8.55
N VAL A 546 1.47 5.77 7.25
CA VAL A 546 1.85 6.98 6.52
C VAL A 546 0.75 7.34 5.53
N ASN A 547 0.10 8.48 5.68
CA ASN A 547 -0.88 9.00 4.73
C ASN A 547 -0.32 10.24 4.03
N ASN A 548 0.03 10.12 2.75
CA ASN A 548 0.62 11.21 1.95
C ASN A 548 -0.42 12.14 1.31
N THR A 549 -1.71 11.88 1.51
CA THR A 549 -2.78 12.63 0.86
C THR A 549 -3.25 13.82 1.68
N ASP A 550 -4.03 14.67 1.05
CA ASP A 550 -4.69 15.83 1.65
C ASP A 550 -6.00 15.47 2.40
N ALA A 551 -6.40 14.20 2.37
CA ALA A 551 -7.63 13.72 2.96
C ALA A 551 -7.38 12.70 4.09
N GLU A 552 -8.33 12.61 5.02
CA GLU A 552 -8.31 11.55 6.05
C GLU A 552 -8.60 10.19 5.41
N TYR A 553 -7.86 9.16 5.85
CA TYR A 553 -8.04 7.79 5.42
C TYR A 553 -8.59 6.93 6.56
N ASN A 554 -9.66 6.19 6.27
CA ASN A 554 -10.17 5.15 7.16
C ASN A 554 -9.43 3.83 6.90
N VAL A 555 -8.64 3.37 7.87
CA VAL A 555 -7.97 2.07 7.83
C VAL A 555 -8.83 1.11 8.64
N HIS A 556 -9.53 0.18 7.97
CA HIS A 556 -10.57 -0.64 8.62
C HIS A 556 -10.59 -2.10 8.13
N PRO A 557 -11.19 -3.04 8.91
CA PRO A 557 -11.15 -4.48 8.62
C PRO A 557 -11.80 -4.91 7.30
N MET A 558 -12.73 -4.11 6.76
CA MET A 558 -13.42 -4.45 5.50
C MET A 558 -12.56 -4.16 4.26
N TRP A 559 -11.44 -3.45 4.42
CA TRP A 559 -10.46 -3.31 3.35
C TRP A 559 -9.66 -4.61 3.23
N VAL A 560 -10.17 -5.53 2.40
CA VAL A 560 -9.67 -6.92 2.30
C VAL A 560 -8.17 -6.98 2.06
N ASP A 561 -7.66 -6.22 1.09
CA ASP A 561 -6.23 -6.22 0.73
C ASP A 561 -5.34 -5.74 1.89
N LEU A 562 -5.73 -4.64 2.54
CA LEU A 562 -5.00 -4.06 3.67
C LEU A 562 -5.09 -4.98 4.89
N SER A 563 -6.28 -5.44 5.25
CA SER A 563 -6.47 -6.35 6.39
C SER A 563 -5.65 -7.63 6.21
N ALA A 564 -5.66 -8.22 5.02
CA ALA A 564 -4.87 -9.41 4.70
C ALA A 564 -3.36 -9.17 4.78
N SER A 565 -2.88 -7.95 4.46
CA SER A 565 -1.45 -7.62 4.55
C SER A 565 -0.92 -7.60 5.99
N LEU A 566 -1.80 -7.44 6.98
CA LEU A 566 -1.46 -7.45 8.41
C LEU A 566 -1.53 -8.86 9.01
N LYS A 567 -1.90 -9.87 8.21
CA LYS A 567 -1.92 -11.27 8.63
C LYS A 567 -0.50 -11.76 8.93
N GLY A 568 -0.34 -12.44 10.06
CA GLY A 568 0.95 -13.00 10.49
C GLY A 568 1.77 -12.07 11.41
N LEU A 569 1.33 -10.82 11.60
CA LEU A 569 1.81 -9.99 12.69
C LEU A 569 1.39 -10.56 14.05
N ARG A 570 2.09 -10.16 15.11
CA ARG A 570 1.73 -10.57 16.47
C ARG A 570 0.33 -10.07 16.82
N THR A 571 -0.53 -10.99 17.21
CA THR A 571 -1.89 -10.70 17.69
C THR A 571 -1.85 -9.85 18.95
N GLY A 572 -2.65 -8.77 18.99
CA GLY A 572 -2.66 -7.84 20.11
C GLY A 572 -3.22 -6.48 19.75
N ALA A 573 -3.22 -5.58 20.74
CA ALA A 573 -3.55 -4.17 20.56
C ALA A 573 -2.28 -3.36 20.31
N TYR A 574 -2.31 -2.49 19.31
CA TYR A 574 -1.27 -1.53 19.01
C TYR A 574 -1.85 -0.13 19.15
N ILE A 575 -1.25 0.71 19.98
CA ILE A 575 -1.79 2.02 20.35
C ILE A 575 -0.92 3.11 19.75
N ASN A 576 -1.56 4.16 19.24
CA ASN A 576 -0.90 5.38 18.79
C ASN A 576 0.00 5.94 19.91
N SER A 577 1.30 6.02 19.64
CA SER A 577 2.29 6.41 20.65
C SER A 577 2.18 7.88 21.08
N LEU A 578 1.53 8.72 20.29
CA LEU A 578 1.46 10.17 20.50
C LEU A 578 0.14 10.60 21.14
N ASP A 579 -0.93 9.85 20.88
CA ASP A 579 -2.26 10.13 21.38
C ASP A 579 -2.98 8.81 21.75
N PRO A 580 -2.59 8.18 22.87
CA PRO A 580 -3.12 6.87 23.24
C PRO A 580 -4.62 6.85 23.54
N THR A 581 -5.21 8.00 23.90
CA THR A 581 -6.60 8.12 24.33
C THR A 581 -7.51 8.74 23.27
N GLY A 582 -6.95 9.35 22.22
CA GLY A 582 -7.70 9.94 21.12
C GLY A 582 -8.58 8.95 20.36
N ASP A 583 -9.58 9.48 19.66
CA ASP A 583 -10.54 8.65 18.92
C ASP A 583 -9.85 7.89 17.77
N PHE A 584 -10.21 6.60 17.59
CA PHE A 584 -9.71 5.74 16.52
C PHE A 584 -8.18 5.55 16.49
N ASN A 585 -7.55 5.48 17.67
CA ASN A 585 -6.09 5.37 17.83
C ASN A 585 -5.62 3.98 18.29
N THR A 586 -6.51 2.97 18.27
CA THR A 586 -6.19 1.59 18.64
C THR A 586 -6.35 0.63 17.46
N LEU A 587 -5.24 0.00 17.05
CA LEU A 587 -5.18 -1.09 16.08
C LEU A 587 -5.29 -2.44 16.80
N PHE A 588 -6.40 -3.16 16.63
CA PHE A 588 -6.49 -4.56 17.03
C PHE A 588 -6.06 -5.43 15.86
N ILE A 589 -5.03 -6.24 16.06
CA ILE A 589 -4.55 -7.21 15.06
C ILE A 589 -4.88 -8.61 15.55
N GLY A 590 -5.63 -9.37 14.75
CA GLY A 590 -6.02 -10.75 14.96
C GLY A 590 -5.26 -11.72 14.08
N LYS A 591 -5.57 -13.03 14.21
CA LYS A 591 -5.02 -14.07 13.32
C LYS A 591 -5.43 -13.87 11.85
N SER A 592 -6.55 -13.20 11.64
CA SER A 592 -7.15 -12.94 10.33
C SER A 592 -6.68 -11.63 9.68
N GLY A 593 -5.97 -10.77 10.41
CA GLY A 593 -5.57 -9.43 9.95
C GLY A 593 -6.05 -8.32 10.89
N LEU A 594 -6.49 -7.20 10.31
CA LEU A 594 -6.99 -6.04 11.05
C LEU A 594 -8.38 -6.31 11.63
N LEU A 595 -8.59 -5.99 12.92
CA LEU A 595 -9.85 -6.15 13.67
C LEU A 595 -10.45 -4.83 14.17
N SER A 596 -9.78 -3.69 13.98
CA SER A 596 -10.30 -2.38 14.35
C SER A 596 -10.19 -1.37 13.22
N ARG A 597 -10.95 -0.27 13.32
CA ARG A 597 -10.75 0.90 12.48
C ARG A 597 -9.83 1.91 13.17
N VAL A 598 -8.88 2.45 12.41
CA VAL A 598 -8.12 3.65 12.78
C VAL A 598 -8.23 4.72 11.69
N LYS A 599 -8.00 5.97 12.07
CA LYS A 599 -8.04 7.11 11.15
C LYS A 599 -6.64 7.67 10.94
N ALA A 600 -6.20 7.68 9.69
CA ALA A 600 -4.94 8.30 9.30
C ALA A 600 -5.21 9.72 8.80
N ALA A 601 -4.86 10.72 9.62
CA ALA A 601 -5.02 12.12 9.26
C ALA A 601 -4.28 12.49 7.95
N PRO A 602 -4.69 13.54 7.24
CA PRO A 602 -3.96 14.07 6.09
C PRO A 602 -2.48 14.31 6.43
N LYS A 603 -1.60 14.06 5.46
CA LYS A 603 -0.16 14.34 5.54
C LYS A 603 0.49 13.87 6.86
N SER A 604 0.16 12.66 7.30
CA SER A 604 0.57 12.14 8.61
C SER A 604 1.44 10.89 8.54
N ALA A 605 2.27 10.69 9.57
CA ALA A 605 3.06 9.48 9.76
C ALA A 605 3.02 9.05 11.25
N VAL A 606 2.08 8.18 11.60
CA VAL A 606 1.76 7.81 12.99
C VAL A 606 2.35 6.45 13.35
N LEU A 607 3.02 6.37 14.50
CA LEU A 607 3.62 5.14 15.03
C LEU A 607 2.71 4.49 16.09
N TYR A 608 2.41 3.22 15.89
CA TYR A 608 1.63 2.36 16.76
C TYR A 608 2.53 1.31 17.40
N ARG A 609 2.54 1.27 18.73
CA ARG A 609 3.32 0.31 19.51
C ARG A 609 2.41 -0.75 20.10
N HIS A 610 2.88 -1.99 20.12
CA HIS A 610 2.15 -3.08 20.76
C HIS A 610 2.00 -2.80 22.27
N ALA A 611 0.76 -2.73 22.74
CA ALA A 611 0.41 -2.38 24.11
C ALA A 611 -0.03 -3.57 24.97
N GLY A 612 -0.56 -4.65 24.36
CA GLY A 612 -1.06 -5.80 25.10
C GLY A 612 -1.69 -6.86 24.22
N ARG A 613 -2.13 -7.96 24.84
CA ARG A 613 -2.87 -9.04 24.16
C ARG A 613 -4.30 -8.58 23.90
N LEU A 614 -4.97 -9.19 22.92
CA LEU A 614 -6.39 -8.90 22.68
C LEU A 614 -7.26 -9.17 23.91
N SER A 615 -6.92 -10.20 24.71
CA SER A 615 -7.61 -10.56 25.96
C SER A 615 -7.56 -9.48 27.05
N ASP A 616 -6.66 -8.51 26.91
CA ASP A 616 -6.50 -7.44 27.90
C ASP A 616 -7.50 -6.30 27.67
N TYR A 617 -8.25 -6.34 26.56
CA TYR A 617 -9.19 -5.31 26.14
C TYR A 617 -10.60 -5.89 25.95
N THR A 618 -11.61 -5.21 26.47
CA THR A 618 -13.02 -5.56 26.22
C THR A 618 -13.49 -4.92 24.93
N ARG A 619 -13.71 -5.71 23.88
CA ARG A 619 -14.27 -5.22 22.60
C ARG A 619 -15.79 -5.31 22.63
N VAL A 620 -16.46 -4.18 22.44
CA VAL A 620 -17.91 -4.04 22.54
C VAL A 620 -18.56 -4.03 21.16
N GLY A 621 -19.48 -4.95 20.90
CA GLY A 621 -20.34 -4.93 19.71
C GLY A 621 -21.62 -4.14 19.96
N ILE A 622 -21.96 -3.19 19.10
CA ILE A 622 -23.22 -2.42 19.22
C ILE A 622 -24.23 -2.97 18.22
N VAL A 623 -25.32 -3.61 18.66
CA VAL A 623 -26.28 -4.28 17.79
C VAL A 623 -27.64 -3.56 17.83
N PRO A 624 -27.97 -2.74 16.83
CA PRO A 624 -29.33 -2.22 16.68
C PRO A 624 -30.37 -3.34 16.51
N LEU A 625 -31.50 -3.23 17.19
CA LEU A 625 -32.68 -4.11 17.09
C LEU A 625 -33.96 -3.27 16.82
N GLY A 626 -33.78 -2.03 16.35
CA GLY A 626 -34.81 -1.01 16.27
C GLY A 626 -35.74 -1.09 15.05
N ALA A 627 -36.86 -0.37 15.17
CA ALA A 627 -37.89 -0.25 14.13
C ALA A 627 -37.57 0.85 13.11
N ARG A 628 -36.81 1.85 13.56
CA ARG A 628 -36.51 3.08 12.83
C ARG A 628 -35.02 3.27 12.66
N CYS A 629 -34.64 4.13 11.71
CA CYS A 629 -33.25 4.46 11.42
C CYS A 629 -32.52 5.27 12.52
N THR A 630 -33.14 5.55 13.67
CA THR A 630 -32.53 6.31 14.79
C THR A 630 -31.12 5.84 15.15
N ALA A 631 -30.97 4.58 15.60
CA ALA A 631 -29.68 4.05 16.03
C ALA A 631 -28.64 4.11 14.91
N ARG A 632 -29.09 3.84 13.68
CA ARG A 632 -28.28 3.92 12.47
C ARG A 632 -27.77 5.36 12.20
N MET A 633 -28.65 6.36 12.27
CA MET A 633 -28.31 7.77 12.05
C MET A 633 -27.36 8.30 13.13
N LEU A 634 -27.58 7.91 14.39
CA LEU A 634 -26.73 8.30 15.51
C LEU A 634 -25.34 7.66 15.40
N LEU A 635 -25.27 6.34 15.17
CA LEU A 635 -24.01 5.62 14.98
C LEU A 635 -23.23 6.19 13.80
N HIS A 636 -23.89 6.51 12.69
CA HIS A 636 -23.23 7.15 11.56
C HIS A 636 -22.65 8.53 11.93
N LYS A 637 -23.40 9.36 12.65
CA LYS A 637 -22.95 10.72 13.01
C LYS A 637 -21.80 10.75 14.01
N VAL A 638 -21.78 9.79 14.94
CA VAL A 638 -20.65 9.60 15.88
C VAL A 638 -19.54 8.75 15.26
N GLU A 639 -19.70 8.36 14.00
CA GLU A 639 -18.82 7.51 13.22
C GLU A 639 -18.61 6.14 13.87
N TYR A 640 -19.53 5.59 14.65
CA TYR A 640 -19.45 4.20 15.13
C TYR A 640 -20.23 3.26 14.19
N ASP A 641 -20.44 3.69 12.95
CA ASP A 641 -20.92 2.89 11.85
C ASP A 641 -19.77 2.02 11.30
N GLY A 642 -20.04 0.72 11.14
CA GLY A 642 -19.05 -0.26 10.72
C GLY A 642 -18.75 -1.41 11.70
N PRO A 643 -18.72 -1.24 13.05
CA PRO A 643 -18.57 -2.38 13.94
C PRO A 643 -19.70 -3.41 13.80
N CYS A 644 -20.88 -2.97 13.43
CA CYS A 644 -22.10 -3.77 13.38
C CYS A 644 -23.11 -3.22 12.37
N TYR A 645 -22.61 -2.66 11.26
CA TYR A 645 -23.51 -2.22 10.20
C TYR A 645 -23.91 -3.40 9.33
N PRO A 646 -24.85 -4.19 9.85
CA PRO A 646 -26.07 -4.36 9.05
C PRO A 646 -27.39 -4.50 9.84
N PHE A 647 -27.46 -4.28 11.16
CA PHE A 647 -28.63 -4.72 11.94
C PHE A 647 -29.84 -3.76 11.90
N ASP A 648 -30.14 -3.25 10.72
CA ASP A 648 -31.52 -3.03 10.27
C ASP A 648 -32.13 -4.40 9.87
N LEU A 649 -31.95 -5.41 10.73
CA LEU A 649 -32.41 -6.77 10.43
C LEU A 649 -33.91 -6.84 10.74
N THR A 650 -34.29 -6.56 11.98
CA THR A 650 -35.65 -6.81 12.46
C THR A 650 -36.68 -5.78 12.03
N ARG A 651 -36.27 -4.51 11.77
CA ARG A 651 -37.08 -3.42 11.19
C ARG A 651 -38.58 -3.47 11.53
N THR A 652 -38.90 -3.64 12.82
CA THR A 652 -40.27 -3.74 13.33
C THR A 652 -40.42 -2.93 14.61
N SER A 653 -41.58 -2.28 14.75
CA SER A 653 -41.96 -1.53 15.96
C SER A 653 -42.35 -2.44 17.11
N PHE A 654 -42.66 -3.72 16.85
CA PHE A 654 -43.10 -4.65 17.88
C PHE A 654 -41.92 -5.40 18.49
N THR A 655 -41.73 -5.27 19.80
CA THR A 655 -40.63 -5.93 20.50
C THR A 655 -40.82 -7.45 20.60
N CYS A 656 -42.06 -7.93 20.62
CA CYS A 656 -42.38 -9.36 20.52
C CYS A 656 -41.92 -10.00 19.20
N ASP A 657 -42.08 -9.30 18.06
CA ASP A 657 -41.59 -9.74 16.74
C ASP A 657 -40.07 -9.90 16.75
N VAL A 658 -39.33 -8.90 17.25
CA VAL A 658 -37.86 -8.95 17.40
C VAL A 658 -37.43 -10.17 18.22
N SER A 659 -38.15 -10.41 19.31
CA SER A 659 -37.87 -11.52 20.22
C SER A 659 -38.07 -12.86 19.50
N ASP A 660 -39.20 -13.05 18.80
CA ASP A 660 -39.45 -14.26 18.02
C ASP A 660 -38.46 -14.48 16.87
N MET A 661 -38.06 -13.41 16.16
CA MET A 661 -37.00 -13.47 15.14
C MET A 661 -35.66 -13.97 15.70
N ILE A 662 -35.26 -13.47 16.87
CA ILE A 662 -34.03 -13.92 17.53
C ILE A 662 -34.16 -15.40 17.93
N ALA A 663 -35.33 -15.81 18.45
CA ALA A 663 -35.57 -17.20 18.83
C ALA A 663 -35.48 -18.16 17.63
N SER A 664 -35.98 -17.76 16.46
CA SER A 664 -35.95 -18.56 15.22
C SER A 664 -34.65 -18.41 14.40
N ASP A 665 -33.61 -17.79 14.95
CA ASP A 665 -32.35 -17.49 14.25
C ASP A 665 -32.56 -16.75 12.91
N PHE A 666 -33.60 -15.91 12.87
CA PHE A 666 -34.01 -15.11 11.71
C PHE A 666 -34.42 -15.93 10.48
N THR A 667 -34.43 -17.27 10.56
CA THR A 667 -34.59 -18.15 9.39
C THR A 667 -35.92 -17.95 8.64
N ASP A 668 -36.98 -17.61 9.38
CA ASP A 668 -38.30 -17.32 8.82
C ASP A 668 -38.36 -15.99 8.03
N MET A 669 -37.45 -15.04 8.29
CA MET A 669 -37.55 -13.66 7.75
C MET A 669 -37.60 -13.59 6.23
N TRP A 670 -36.83 -14.43 5.56
CA TRP A 670 -36.80 -14.48 4.09
C TRP A 670 -37.45 -15.77 3.55
N ASN A 671 -38.30 -16.42 4.34
CA ASN A 671 -39.06 -17.59 3.89
C ASN A 671 -40.12 -17.14 2.87
N PRO A 672 -40.04 -17.57 1.60
CA PRO A 672 -41.01 -17.17 0.58
C PRO A 672 -42.47 -17.46 0.93
N GLU A 673 -42.74 -18.49 1.74
CA GLU A 673 -44.11 -18.85 2.16
C GLU A 673 -44.70 -17.84 3.16
N MET A 674 -43.86 -17.05 3.81
CA MET A 674 -44.25 -16.04 4.79
C MET A 674 -44.19 -14.62 4.21
N LEU A 675 -43.79 -14.45 2.96
CA LEU A 675 -43.64 -13.15 2.30
C LEU A 675 -44.72 -12.91 1.26
N TYR A 676 -45.16 -11.66 1.15
CA TYR A 676 -46.01 -11.22 0.05
C TYR A 676 -45.61 -9.81 -0.40
N TYR A 677 -45.78 -9.51 -1.68
CA TYR A 677 -45.55 -8.18 -2.23
C TYR A 677 -46.86 -7.40 -2.30
N ASP A 678 -46.82 -6.17 -1.81
CA ASP A 678 -47.89 -5.20 -1.95
C ASP A 678 -47.53 -4.25 -3.10
N HIS A 679 -48.34 -4.30 -4.17
CA HIS A 679 -48.11 -3.49 -5.36
C HIS A 679 -48.32 -1.99 -5.07
N ASP A 680 -49.35 -1.63 -4.30
CA ASP A 680 -49.71 -0.23 -4.07
C ASP A 680 -48.64 0.48 -3.25
N LEU A 681 -48.03 -0.23 -2.30
CA LEU A 681 -46.97 0.28 -1.45
C LEU A 681 -45.57 0.06 -2.03
N GLY A 682 -45.42 -0.81 -3.03
CA GLY A 682 -44.14 -1.16 -3.65
C GLY A 682 -43.16 -1.83 -2.69
N ARG A 683 -43.66 -2.69 -1.78
CA ARG A 683 -42.87 -3.30 -0.69
C ARG A 683 -43.26 -4.74 -0.44
N VAL A 684 -42.32 -5.52 0.09
CA VAL A 684 -42.57 -6.89 0.56
C VAL A 684 -42.89 -6.86 2.06
N PHE A 685 -43.90 -7.60 2.48
CA PHE A 685 -44.37 -7.72 3.85
C PHE A 685 -44.28 -9.15 4.36
N HIS A 686 -44.34 -9.32 5.68
CA HIS A 686 -44.24 -10.62 6.34
C HIS A 686 -45.57 -11.02 7.01
N ASN A 687 -46.05 -12.24 6.76
CA ASN A 687 -47.34 -12.74 7.26
C ASN A 687 -47.34 -13.09 8.76
N LYS A 688 -46.18 -13.51 9.30
CA LYS A 688 -46.00 -13.81 10.73
C LYS A 688 -45.78 -12.54 11.57
N TRP A 689 -44.75 -11.76 11.20
CA TRP A 689 -44.34 -10.54 11.89
C TRP A 689 -44.89 -9.32 11.18
N HIS A 690 -46.09 -8.91 11.60
CA HIS A 690 -46.88 -7.90 10.91
C HIS A 690 -46.23 -6.51 10.91
N GLY A 691 -45.29 -6.24 11.81
CA GLY A 691 -44.52 -5.00 11.82
C GLY A 691 -43.32 -4.99 10.89
N LEU A 692 -42.96 -6.12 10.28
CA LEU A 692 -41.80 -6.26 9.42
C LEU A 692 -42.19 -6.03 7.95
N SER A 693 -41.49 -5.07 7.34
CA SER A 693 -41.59 -4.80 5.91
C SER A 693 -40.21 -4.55 5.30
N TYR A 694 -40.10 -4.86 4.02
CA TYR A 694 -38.90 -4.74 3.21
C TYR A 694 -39.14 -3.77 2.06
N ALA A 695 -38.52 -2.60 2.18
CA ALA A 695 -38.59 -1.55 1.18
C ALA A 695 -37.42 -1.65 0.21
N HIS A 696 -37.67 -1.35 -1.08
CA HIS A 696 -36.65 -1.24 -2.12
C HIS A 696 -35.86 -2.55 -2.38
N GLU A 697 -36.52 -3.69 -2.21
CA GLU A 697 -35.96 -4.99 -2.62
C GLU A 697 -36.24 -5.29 -4.11
N VAL A 698 -37.20 -4.59 -4.71
CA VAL A 698 -37.53 -4.60 -6.13
C VAL A 698 -36.60 -3.63 -6.86
N GLU A 699 -35.84 -4.13 -7.83
CA GLU A 699 -34.85 -3.40 -8.63
C GLU A 699 -35.40 -3.07 -10.02
N GLU A 700 -34.70 -2.17 -10.74
CA GLU A 700 -35.08 -1.80 -12.10
C GLU A 700 -35.04 -3.03 -13.04
N GLY A 701 -36.20 -3.35 -13.65
CA GLY A 701 -36.37 -4.50 -14.53
C GLY A 701 -36.99 -5.74 -13.86
N ASP A 702 -37.24 -5.72 -12.55
CA ASP A 702 -38.07 -6.75 -11.91
C ASP A 702 -39.56 -6.54 -12.21
N ASP A 703 -40.29 -7.65 -12.35
CA ASP A 703 -41.75 -7.68 -12.36
C ASP A 703 -42.24 -8.58 -11.22
N PRO A 704 -42.36 -8.06 -9.98
CA PRO A 704 -42.74 -8.85 -8.82
C PRO A 704 -44.20 -9.30 -8.84
N VAL A 705 -45.03 -8.76 -9.74
CA VAL A 705 -46.43 -9.18 -9.91
C VAL A 705 -46.50 -10.49 -10.70
N GLU A 706 -45.73 -10.59 -11.78
CA GLU A 706 -45.66 -11.80 -12.62
C GLU A 706 -44.64 -12.83 -12.11
N ASN A 707 -43.50 -12.37 -11.56
CA ASN A 707 -42.43 -13.24 -11.08
C ASN A 707 -41.62 -12.60 -9.94
N ILE A 708 -42.02 -12.87 -8.70
CA ILE A 708 -41.35 -12.38 -7.48
C ILE A 708 -40.08 -13.15 -7.10
N TRP A 709 -39.83 -14.32 -7.67
CA TRP A 709 -38.74 -15.20 -7.25
C TRP A 709 -37.35 -14.52 -7.29
N PRO A 710 -36.97 -13.76 -8.34
CA PRO A 710 -35.69 -13.05 -8.36
C PRO A 710 -35.49 -12.13 -7.13
N VAL A 711 -36.54 -11.44 -6.70
CA VAL A 711 -36.55 -10.59 -5.50
C VAL A 711 -36.29 -11.44 -4.26
N PHE A 712 -37.01 -12.55 -4.10
CA PHE A 712 -36.86 -13.45 -2.95
C PHE A 712 -35.46 -14.10 -2.85
N GLU A 713 -34.83 -14.51 -3.96
CA GLU A 713 -33.46 -15.03 -3.93
C GLU A 713 -32.45 -13.95 -3.52
N ARG A 714 -32.60 -12.70 -4.01
CA ARG A 714 -31.76 -11.59 -3.59
C ARG A 714 -31.95 -11.26 -2.10
N MET A 715 -33.20 -11.21 -1.64
CA MET A 715 -33.54 -11.03 -0.22
C MET A 715 -32.90 -12.12 0.63
N LYS A 716 -33.11 -13.40 0.31
CA LYS A 716 -32.52 -14.54 1.01
C LYS A 716 -31.01 -14.37 1.16
N LYS A 717 -30.30 -14.03 0.08
CA LYS A 717 -28.85 -13.78 0.13
C LYS A 717 -28.51 -12.59 1.05
N ARG A 718 -29.19 -11.45 0.91
CA ARG A 718 -28.94 -10.22 1.71
C ARG A 718 -29.18 -10.48 3.19
N TYR A 719 -30.36 -10.97 3.56
CA TYR A 719 -30.76 -11.13 4.95
C TYR A 719 -30.07 -12.31 5.66
N SER A 720 -29.73 -13.40 4.94
CA SER A 720 -28.85 -14.43 5.48
C SER A 720 -27.47 -13.87 5.86
N GLN A 721 -26.90 -12.98 5.03
CA GLN A 721 -25.63 -12.33 5.37
C GLN A 721 -25.77 -11.39 6.58
N ARG A 722 -26.90 -10.68 6.72
CA ARG A 722 -27.18 -9.85 7.90
C ARG A 722 -27.30 -10.72 9.15
N ALA A 723 -28.09 -11.80 9.13
CA ALA A 723 -28.22 -12.75 10.23
C ALA A 723 -26.87 -13.36 10.62
N ASN A 724 -26.04 -13.77 9.64
CA ASN A 724 -24.70 -14.28 9.91
C ASN A 724 -23.82 -13.27 10.65
N ARG A 725 -23.89 -11.99 10.29
CA ARG A 725 -23.18 -10.94 11.04
C ARG A 725 -23.71 -10.82 12.47
N PHE A 726 -25.01 -11.02 12.70
CA PHE A 726 -25.61 -10.94 14.05
C PHE A 726 -25.01 -12.02 14.93
N HIS A 727 -25.06 -13.26 14.45
CA HIS A 727 -24.48 -14.39 15.15
C HIS A 727 -22.99 -14.20 15.37
N TYR A 728 -22.25 -13.72 14.36
CA TYR A 728 -20.83 -13.46 14.49
C TYR A 728 -20.54 -12.42 15.58
N THR A 729 -21.21 -11.27 15.58
CA THR A 729 -21.01 -10.24 16.61
C THR A 729 -21.34 -10.77 18.00
N VAL A 730 -22.52 -11.39 18.18
CA VAL A 730 -22.96 -11.89 19.48
C VAL A 730 -22.03 -12.98 20.02
N GLN A 731 -21.46 -13.81 19.14
CA GLN A 731 -20.53 -14.86 19.53
C GLN A 731 -19.09 -14.38 19.73
N ARG A 732 -18.65 -13.31 19.04
CA ARG A 732 -17.23 -12.93 18.96
C ARG A 732 -16.88 -11.64 19.70
N ALA A 733 -17.81 -10.72 19.90
CA ALA A 733 -17.61 -9.57 20.77
C ALA A 733 -17.41 -10.02 22.23
N ASP A 734 -16.70 -9.24 23.03
CA ASP A 734 -16.47 -9.56 24.45
C ASP A 734 -17.65 -9.08 25.32
N GLU A 735 -18.29 -7.98 24.92
CA GLU A 735 -19.57 -7.47 25.45
C GLU A 735 -20.46 -7.02 24.28
N VAL A 736 -21.78 -7.11 24.44
CA VAL A 736 -22.74 -6.65 23.42
C VAL A 736 -23.70 -5.60 23.98
N LEU A 737 -23.76 -4.44 23.35
CA LEU A 737 -24.76 -3.40 23.60
C LEU A 737 -25.85 -3.50 22.54
N PHE A 738 -27.01 -4.02 22.91
CA PHE A 738 -28.20 -3.99 22.06
C PHE A 738 -28.85 -2.62 22.14
N VAL A 739 -29.28 -2.06 21.01
CA VAL A 739 -29.96 -0.75 20.95
C VAL A 739 -31.35 -0.93 20.34
N ARG A 740 -32.39 -0.72 21.13
CA ARG A 740 -33.79 -0.86 20.74
C ARG A 740 -34.48 0.49 20.82
N THR A 741 -35.26 0.82 19.79
CA THR A 741 -36.10 2.02 19.74
C THR A 741 -37.57 1.66 19.67
N GLY A 742 -38.43 2.47 20.28
CA GLY A 742 -39.88 2.26 20.28
C GLY A 742 -40.40 1.72 21.60
N GLU A 743 -41.70 1.89 21.80
CA GLU A 743 -42.36 1.51 23.04
C GLU A 743 -42.32 -0.01 23.27
N ALA A 744 -42.24 -0.39 24.54
CA ALA A 744 -42.29 -1.78 24.95
C ALA A 744 -42.91 -1.88 26.34
N THR A 745 -43.46 -3.05 26.65
CA THR A 745 -43.85 -3.40 28.02
C THR A 745 -42.70 -4.11 28.74
N ARG A 746 -42.72 -4.11 30.07
CA ARG A 746 -41.78 -4.91 30.88
C ARG A 746 -41.71 -6.38 30.43
N GLY A 747 -42.87 -7.01 30.19
CA GLY A 747 -42.93 -8.42 29.80
C GLY A 747 -42.27 -8.71 28.46
N GLU A 748 -42.42 -7.80 27.48
CA GLU A 748 -41.74 -7.92 26.18
C GLU A 748 -40.22 -7.75 26.30
N ILE A 749 -39.76 -6.85 27.18
CA ILE A 749 -38.33 -6.68 27.45
C ILE A 749 -37.74 -7.89 28.17
N GLU A 750 -38.45 -8.47 29.14
CA GLU A 750 -38.02 -9.68 29.84
C GLU A 750 -37.93 -10.88 28.87
N ASP A 751 -38.89 -11.04 27.96
CA ASP A 751 -38.85 -12.05 26.89
C ASP A 751 -37.67 -11.83 25.94
N LEU A 752 -37.47 -10.60 25.45
CA LEU A 752 -36.34 -10.25 24.59
C LEU A 752 -35.00 -10.57 25.27
N LEU A 753 -34.82 -10.16 26.53
CA LEU A 753 -33.62 -10.43 27.30
C LEU A 753 -33.40 -11.94 27.46
N SER A 754 -34.45 -12.72 27.73
CA SER A 754 -34.37 -14.18 27.82
C SER A 754 -33.78 -14.80 26.55
N LYS A 755 -34.32 -14.41 25.38
CA LYS A 755 -33.88 -14.90 24.07
C LYS A 755 -32.47 -14.43 23.71
N LEU A 756 -32.10 -13.19 24.05
CA LEU A 756 -30.73 -12.68 23.86
C LEU A 756 -29.72 -13.40 24.77
N ARG A 757 -30.10 -13.73 26.02
CA ARG A 757 -29.25 -14.49 26.95
C ARG A 757 -28.91 -15.87 26.42
N GLU A 758 -29.83 -16.51 25.73
CA GLU A 758 -29.60 -17.81 25.08
C GLU A 758 -28.52 -17.71 23.99
N LYS A 759 -28.55 -16.64 23.17
CA LYS A 759 -27.63 -16.49 22.03
C LYS A 759 -26.21 -16.08 22.42
N ARG A 760 -26.01 -15.38 23.55
CA ARG A 760 -24.71 -14.77 23.92
C ARG A 760 -23.70 -15.70 24.59
N GLN A 761 -24.04 -16.98 24.80
CA GLN A 761 -23.13 -17.99 25.39
C GLN A 761 -22.46 -17.54 26.72
N GLY A 762 -23.19 -16.81 27.57
CA GLY A 762 -22.71 -16.34 28.88
C GLY A 762 -21.91 -15.04 28.89
N LYS A 763 -21.70 -14.38 27.73
CA LYS A 763 -20.98 -13.11 27.64
C LYS A 763 -21.80 -11.92 28.17
N PRO A 764 -21.18 -10.87 28.75
CA PRO A 764 -21.87 -9.66 29.19
C PRO A 764 -22.70 -8.99 28.08
N MET A 765 -23.86 -8.44 28.44
CA MET A 765 -24.69 -7.67 27.52
C MET A 765 -25.46 -6.58 28.25
N LYS A 766 -25.84 -5.54 27.50
CA LYS A 766 -26.78 -4.51 27.93
C LYS A 766 -27.80 -4.25 26.83
N LEU A 767 -29.01 -3.87 27.20
CA LEU A 767 -30.06 -3.43 26.29
C LEU A 767 -30.35 -1.95 26.55
N MET A 768 -29.99 -1.09 25.62
CA MET A 768 -30.40 0.31 25.61
C MET A 768 -31.77 0.42 24.92
N LEU A 769 -32.79 0.81 25.68
CA LEU A 769 -34.14 1.07 25.19
C LEU A 769 -34.38 2.57 25.09
N MET A 770 -34.67 3.05 23.89
CA MET A 770 -34.99 4.43 23.56
C MET A 770 -36.48 4.55 23.26
N SER A 771 -37.27 5.07 24.19
CA SER A 771 -38.71 5.22 24.03
C SER A 771 -39.24 6.42 24.81
N GLN A 772 -40.36 7.00 24.36
CA GLN A 772 -41.08 8.05 25.08
C GLN A 772 -42.01 7.43 26.15
N GLN A 773 -41.43 6.77 27.14
CA GLN A 773 -42.17 6.11 28.24
C GLN A 773 -41.51 6.38 29.59
N ALA A 774 -42.25 6.21 30.68
CA ALA A 774 -41.67 6.35 32.02
C ALA A 774 -40.68 5.20 32.30
N GLY A 775 -39.43 5.54 32.64
CA GLY A 775 -38.39 4.53 32.92
C GLY A 775 -38.64 3.67 34.17
N SER A 776 -39.60 4.05 35.03
CA SER A 776 -40.02 3.27 36.20
C SER A 776 -40.55 1.88 35.82
N GLU A 777 -41.10 1.72 34.61
CA GLU A 777 -41.55 0.41 34.11
C GLU A 777 -40.40 -0.60 34.05
N PHE A 778 -39.17 -0.16 33.79
CA PHE A 778 -37.98 -0.99 33.61
C PHE A 778 -37.01 -0.93 34.80
N ALA A 779 -37.43 -0.35 35.92
CA ALA A 779 -36.63 -0.31 37.15
C ALA A 779 -36.21 -1.74 37.59
N ASP A 780 -35.08 -1.87 38.29
CA ASP A 780 -34.56 -3.15 38.79
C ASP A 780 -34.19 -4.20 37.71
N LEU A 781 -34.18 -3.85 36.43
CA LEU A 781 -33.60 -4.67 35.37
C LEU A 781 -32.13 -4.26 35.14
N PRO A 782 -31.13 -4.96 35.73
CA PRO A 782 -29.73 -4.51 35.75
C PRO A 782 -29.06 -4.47 34.37
N GLU A 783 -29.61 -5.18 33.39
CA GLU A 783 -29.10 -5.23 32.02
C GLU A 783 -29.76 -4.18 31.11
N VAL A 784 -30.74 -3.41 31.60
CA VAL A 784 -31.52 -2.46 30.79
C VAL A 784 -31.11 -1.02 31.11
N ILE A 785 -30.87 -0.24 30.06
CA ILE A 785 -30.65 1.20 30.12
C ILE A 785 -31.81 1.84 29.39
N HIS A 786 -32.73 2.47 30.12
CA HIS A 786 -33.85 3.18 29.52
C HIS A 786 -33.52 4.66 29.32
N LEU A 787 -33.77 5.15 28.11
CA LEU A 787 -33.67 6.56 27.74
C LEU A 787 -35.08 7.05 27.41
N ASN A 788 -35.61 7.96 28.24
CA ASN A 788 -36.91 8.62 28.01
C ASN A 788 -36.78 9.70 26.92
N ASN A 789 -36.35 9.26 25.73
CA ASN A 789 -36.20 10.04 24.51
C ASN A 789 -36.01 9.02 23.38
N ASP A 790 -36.94 9.01 22.42
CA ASP A 790 -36.87 8.13 21.26
C ASP A 790 -35.89 8.62 20.19
N MET A 791 -35.35 9.84 20.33
CA MET A 791 -34.50 10.54 19.36
C MET A 791 -35.08 10.40 17.95
N ASP A 792 -36.22 11.05 17.74
CA ASP A 792 -37.05 10.87 16.55
C ASP A 792 -36.24 11.03 15.24
N PRO A 793 -36.15 9.97 14.42
CA PRO A 793 -35.34 10.01 13.21
C PRO A 793 -35.96 10.88 12.12
N ASP A 794 -37.28 11.02 12.08
CA ASP A 794 -37.96 11.88 11.10
C ASP A 794 -37.51 13.34 11.33
N ARG A 795 -37.50 13.80 12.58
CA ARG A 795 -36.93 15.11 12.94
C ARG A 795 -35.42 15.22 12.71
N MET A 796 -34.64 14.15 12.94
CA MET A 796 -33.20 14.17 12.64
C MET A 796 -32.90 14.34 11.15
N TYR A 797 -33.80 13.88 10.25
CA TYR A 797 -33.68 14.15 8.81
C TYR A 797 -33.95 15.62 8.48
N GLU A 798 -34.94 16.22 9.13
CA GLU A 798 -35.37 17.60 8.83
C GLU A 798 -34.49 18.67 9.49
N ASP A 799 -33.86 18.37 10.63
CA ASP A 799 -33.10 19.32 11.44
C ASP A 799 -31.69 18.79 11.79
N ALA A 800 -30.69 19.31 11.05
CA ALA A 800 -29.28 18.97 11.26
C ALA A 800 -28.74 19.37 12.66
N GLN A 801 -29.30 20.42 13.29
CA GLN A 801 -28.90 20.80 14.65
C GLN A 801 -29.45 19.82 15.68
N TYR A 802 -30.71 19.40 15.52
CA TYR A 802 -31.31 18.35 16.35
C TYR A 802 -30.56 17.03 16.20
N TRP A 803 -30.20 16.63 14.98
CA TRP A 803 -29.38 15.43 14.74
C TRP A 803 -28.02 15.52 15.44
N LYS A 804 -27.33 16.67 15.33
CA LYS A 804 -26.06 16.89 16.03
C LYS A 804 -26.22 16.84 17.56
N HIS A 805 -27.29 17.42 18.10
CA HIS A 805 -27.58 17.37 19.53
C HIS A 805 -27.80 15.94 20.02
N CYS A 806 -28.68 15.18 19.36
CA CYS A 806 -28.95 13.78 19.70
C CYS A 806 -27.69 12.91 19.58
N SER A 807 -26.88 13.13 18.56
CA SER A 807 -25.63 12.37 18.35
C SER A 807 -24.59 12.67 19.43
N ASN A 808 -24.48 13.92 19.88
CA ASN A 808 -23.60 14.26 21.01
C ASN A 808 -24.09 13.63 22.32
N GLN A 809 -25.39 13.66 22.57
CA GLN A 809 -25.99 13.01 23.74
C GLN A 809 -25.75 11.50 23.70
N PHE A 810 -25.97 10.86 22.54
CA PHE A 810 -25.71 9.45 22.32
C PHE A 810 -24.23 9.08 22.53
N LYS A 811 -23.29 9.86 21.97
CA LYS A 811 -21.85 9.66 22.21
C LYS A 811 -21.49 9.77 23.69
N HIS A 812 -22.07 10.74 24.40
CA HIS A 812 -21.84 10.90 25.83
C HIS A 812 -22.34 9.68 26.64
N ILE A 813 -23.52 9.16 26.30
CA ILE A 813 -24.06 7.94 26.92
C ILE A 813 -23.14 6.74 26.63
N LEU A 814 -22.71 6.55 25.38
CA LEU A 814 -21.78 5.46 25.02
C LEU A 814 -20.47 5.55 25.83
N ASN A 815 -19.88 6.75 25.93
CA ASN A 815 -18.68 6.97 26.72
C ASN A 815 -18.90 6.64 28.20
N GLY A 816 -20.04 7.04 28.78
CA GLY A 816 -20.41 6.71 30.16
C GLY A 816 -20.58 5.20 30.40
N LEU A 817 -20.90 4.43 29.35
CA LEU A 817 -20.96 2.96 29.39
C LEU A 817 -19.60 2.30 29.15
N GLY A 818 -18.54 3.08 28.88
CA GLY A 818 -17.22 2.58 28.51
C GLY A 818 -17.11 2.13 27.05
N VAL A 819 -18.04 2.53 26.19
CA VAL A 819 -18.06 2.22 24.75
C VAL A 819 -17.47 3.39 23.98
N THR A 820 -16.30 3.18 23.37
CA THR A 820 -15.50 4.20 22.68
C THR A 820 -15.01 3.68 21.34
N SER A 821 -14.55 4.57 20.47
CA SER A 821 -13.95 4.22 19.17
C SER A 821 -12.76 3.25 19.28
N ASN A 822 -12.08 3.23 20.43
CA ASN A 822 -10.89 2.44 20.70
C ASN A 822 -11.18 1.01 21.20
N ASN A 823 -12.44 0.68 21.50
CA ASN A 823 -12.83 -0.66 21.94
C ASN A 823 -14.07 -1.20 21.21
N LEU A 824 -14.39 -0.69 20.02
CA LEU A 824 -15.44 -1.25 19.18
C LEU A 824 -15.02 -2.63 18.65
N PHE A 825 -15.94 -3.59 18.70
CA PHE A 825 -15.80 -4.87 18.00
C PHE A 825 -16.22 -4.71 16.53
N TRP A 826 -15.34 -5.03 15.58
CA TRP A 826 -15.63 -4.89 14.16
C TRP A 826 -16.05 -6.19 13.47
N CYS A 827 -17.32 -6.27 13.08
CA CYS A 827 -17.83 -7.40 12.30
C CYS A 827 -17.45 -7.26 10.81
N PRO A 828 -16.78 -8.27 10.21
CA PRO A 828 -16.51 -8.29 8.78
C PRO A 828 -17.81 -8.45 7.96
N ASN A 829 -17.79 -7.99 6.70
CA ASN A 829 -18.93 -8.10 5.78
C ASN A 829 -19.34 -9.57 5.50
N SER A 830 -18.34 -10.43 5.35
CA SER A 830 -18.50 -11.88 5.13
C SER A 830 -17.80 -12.62 6.27
N PRO A 831 -18.48 -12.82 7.42
CA PRO A 831 -17.90 -13.48 8.57
C PRO A 831 -17.52 -14.92 8.25
N ASN A 832 -16.29 -15.31 8.59
CA ASN A 832 -15.82 -16.68 8.48
C ASN A 832 -15.81 -17.32 9.87
N PHE A 833 -16.65 -18.32 10.07
CA PHE A 833 -16.79 -19.02 11.35
C PHE A 833 -15.67 -20.06 11.61
N GLU A 834 -14.93 -20.48 10.57
CA GLU A 834 -13.87 -21.51 10.65
C GLU A 834 -12.51 -20.94 11.13
N LEU A 835 -12.29 -19.64 10.98
CA LEU A 835 -11.11 -18.98 11.54
C LEU A 835 -11.33 -18.76 13.04
N LEU A 836 -10.88 -19.75 13.83
CA LEU A 836 -10.83 -19.69 15.29
C LEU A 836 -9.79 -18.65 15.73
N GLU A 837 -10.27 -17.50 16.23
CA GLU A 837 -9.45 -16.63 17.08
C GLU A 837 -9.46 -17.25 18.50
N GLU A 838 -8.30 -17.67 19.03
CA GLU A 838 -8.13 -18.11 20.44
C GLU A 838 -8.48 -16.96 21.39
N ASP A 839 -8.75 -17.11 22.68
CA ASP A 839 -9.49 -18.10 23.49
C ASP A 839 -10.60 -17.27 24.17
N PRO A 840 -11.79 -17.81 24.47
CA PRO A 840 -12.78 -17.08 25.25
C PRO A 840 -12.16 -16.57 26.56
N ILE A 841 -12.36 -15.29 26.86
CA ILE A 841 -11.96 -14.69 28.15
C ILE A 841 -12.61 -15.55 29.25
N THR A 842 -11.81 -16.35 29.97
CA THR A 842 -12.20 -16.77 31.32
C THR A 842 -12.37 -15.48 32.12
N PRO A 843 -13.55 -15.23 32.74
CA PRO A 843 -13.86 -13.95 33.34
C PRO A 843 -12.84 -13.63 34.44
N ALA A 844 -11.84 -12.83 34.09
CA ALA A 844 -10.90 -12.27 35.05
C ALA A 844 -11.61 -11.08 35.70
N THR A 845 -11.71 -11.10 37.02
CA THR A 845 -12.40 -10.13 37.88
C THR A 845 -11.83 -8.70 37.84
N THR A 846 -10.90 -8.39 36.95
CA THR A 846 -10.31 -7.05 36.79
C THR A 846 -9.79 -6.85 35.36
N ALA A 847 -10.67 -6.60 34.40
CA ALA A 847 -10.27 -5.97 33.14
C ALA A 847 -10.05 -4.47 33.41
N ARG A 848 -8.87 -3.93 33.05
CA ARG A 848 -8.61 -2.48 33.17
C ARG A 848 -9.48 -1.75 32.16
N ARG A 849 -10.39 -0.90 32.62
CA ARG A 849 -11.16 -0.01 31.76
C ARG A 849 -10.27 1.16 31.35
N PRO A 850 -10.44 1.76 30.16
CA PRO A 850 -9.81 3.04 29.82
C PRO A 850 -10.15 4.16 30.82
N SER A 851 -11.25 4.02 31.57
CA SER A 851 -11.63 4.90 32.69
C SER A 851 -10.79 4.72 33.95
N ASP A 852 -9.92 3.70 34.02
CA ASP A 852 -8.96 3.49 35.10
C ASP A 852 -7.65 4.30 34.86
N LEU A 853 -7.67 5.21 33.87
CA LEU A 853 -6.72 6.29 33.67
C LEU A 853 -7.36 7.57 34.25
N ASP A 854 -6.81 8.08 35.35
CA ASP A 854 -7.37 9.19 36.15
C ASP A 854 -7.70 10.42 35.28
N GLY A 855 -8.95 10.91 35.38
CA GLY A 855 -9.39 12.10 34.63
C GLY A 855 -10.85 12.55 34.74
N TYR A 856 -11.71 11.88 35.54
CA TYR A 856 -13.10 12.31 35.75
C TYR A 856 -13.28 12.99 37.11
N ASN A 857 -13.75 14.23 37.12
CA ASN A 857 -13.93 15.03 38.34
C ASN A 857 -15.26 14.69 39.05
N ASP A 858 -15.28 14.74 40.38
CA ASP A 858 -16.41 14.29 41.23
C ASP A 858 -17.75 15.03 41.00
N ASP A 859 -17.73 16.20 40.35
CA ASP A 859 -18.93 16.97 39.99
C ASP A 859 -19.75 16.30 38.88
N GLU A 860 -19.11 15.57 37.95
CA GLU A 860 -19.82 14.84 36.89
C GLU A 860 -20.49 13.57 37.44
N ARG A 861 -19.89 12.93 38.47
CA ARG A 861 -20.51 11.82 39.21
C ARG A 861 -21.75 12.26 39.99
N HIS A 862 -21.77 13.48 40.55
CA HIS A 862 -22.92 14.00 41.31
C HIS A 862 -24.12 14.37 40.43
N PHE A 863 -23.91 14.67 39.14
CA PHE A 863 -25.01 14.92 38.20
C PHE A 863 -25.79 13.64 37.87
N PHE A 864 -25.13 12.47 37.91
CA PHE A 864 -25.76 11.16 37.65
C PHE A 864 -26.78 10.76 38.72
N ASP A 865 -26.55 11.05 40.00
CA ASP A 865 -27.51 10.72 41.06
C ASP A 865 -28.75 11.63 41.08
N ALA A 866 -28.68 12.81 40.44
CA ALA A 866 -29.73 13.82 40.50
C ALA A 866 -30.82 13.69 39.42
N GLN A 867 -30.55 13.03 38.29
CA GLN A 867 -31.53 12.90 37.18
C GLN A 867 -32.40 11.63 37.22
N PHE A 868 -32.18 10.71 38.17
CA PHE A 868 -33.01 9.50 38.32
C PHE A 868 -34.23 9.67 39.24
N LYS A 869 -34.68 10.91 39.51
CA LYS A 869 -35.96 11.17 40.18
C LYS A 869 -36.85 12.09 39.34
N VAL A 870 -37.84 11.44 38.71
CA VAL A 870 -39.19 11.91 38.35
C VAL A 870 -39.29 13.35 37.84
N ILE A 871 -39.54 13.51 36.53
CA ILE A 871 -40.29 14.68 36.03
C ILE A 871 -41.36 14.19 35.05
N ASP A 872 -42.57 14.65 35.34
CA ASP A 872 -43.89 14.32 34.79
C ASP A 872 -44.25 15.26 33.63
N ASP A 873 -45.14 14.74 32.77
CA ASP A 873 -45.94 15.27 31.64
C ASP A 873 -45.82 16.71 31.11
N THR A 874 -45.90 16.85 29.78
CA THR A 874 -46.92 17.69 29.10
C THR A 874 -47.01 17.43 27.58
N GLU A 875 -48.24 17.32 27.09
CA GLU A 875 -48.71 16.93 25.75
C GLU A 875 -48.32 17.88 24.59
N ALA A 876 -48.18 17.31 23.37
CA ALA A 876 -48.40 18.03 22.12
C ALA A 876 -48.83 17.09 20.97
N GLU A 877 -49.88 17.50 20.24
CA GLU A 877 -50.61 16.77 19.19
C GLU A 877 -49.83 16.55 17.87
N ALA A 878 -50.17 15.46 17.17
CA ALA A 878 -49.57 15.04 15.90
C ALA A 878 -50.37 15.53 14.66
N PRO A 879 -49.71 15.97 13.57
CA PRO A 879 -50.32 16.05 12.25
C PRO A 879 -49.84 14.95 11.29
N THR A 880 -50.71 14.66 10.31
CA THR A 880 -50.73 13.53 9.38
C THR A 880 -49.71 13.59 8.24
N LYS A 881 -49.15 12.41 7.89
CA LYS A 881 -48.13 12.13 6.84
C LYS A 881 -48.68 12.06 5.40
N PRO A 882 -47.90 12.48 4.38
CA PRO A 882 -47.86 11.88 3.05
C PRO A 882 -46.64 10.92 2.89
N PRO A 883 -46.61 10.07 1.85
CA PRO A 883 -45.71 8.92 1.78
C PRO A 883 -44.28 9.28 1.33
N ILE A 884 -43.28 8.65 1.98
CA ILE A 884 -41.85 8.91 1.80
C ILE A 884 -41.18 7.77 0.99
N LYS A 885 -40.46 8.14 -0.09
CA LYS A 885 -39.50 7.29 -0.84
C LYS A 885 -38.15 7.23 -0.12
N MET A 886 -37.47 6.08 -0.06
CA MET A 886 -36.14 5.94 0.58
C MET A 886 -35.21 4.92 -0.10
N PHE A 887 -34.37 5.36 -1.03
CA PHE A 887 -33.14 4.74 -1.56
C PHE A 887 -32.64 3.43 -0.88
N SER A 888 -32.71 2.32 -1.63
CA SER A 888 -31.73 1.23 -1.55
C SER A 888 -30.46 1.64 -2.31
N ASP A 889 -29.36 0.98 -1.97
CA ASP A 889 -28.08 1.04 -2.68
C ASP A 889 -27.14 2.19 -2.33
N VAL A 890 -26.55 2.07 -1.13
CA VAL A 890 -25.35 2.82 -0.79
C VAL A 890 -24.30 1.91 -0.15
N ASN A 891 -23.45 1.33 -1.01
CA ASN A 891 -22.11 0.82 -0.66
C ASN A 891 -21.10 1.99 -0.71
N LEU A 892 -21.35 3.13 -0.02
CA LEU A 892 -20.53 4.34 -0.25
C LEU A 892 -19.13 4.32 0.37
N TYR A 893 -18.76 3.33 1.19
CA TYR A 893 -17.47 3.37 1.87
C TYR A 893 -16.74 2.04 1.74
N LEU A 894 -16.17 1.80 0.56
CA LEU A 894 -15.33 0.63 0.37
C LEU A 894 -13.87 0.95 0.02
N LYS A 895 -13.52 2.12 -0.56
CA LYS A 895 -12.14 2.63 -0.73
C LYS A 895 -12.12 4.15 -0.96
N GLY A 896 -11.27 4.92 -0.26
CA GLY A 896 -10.85 6.27 -0.69
C GLY A 896 -11.07 7.47 0.26
N PRO A 897 -10.57 8.67 -0.14
CA PRO A 897 -10.58 9.91 0.64
C PRO A 897 -11.98 10.52 0.82
N ARG A 898 -12.21 11.23 1.94
CA ARG A 898 -13.53 11.69 2.41
C ARG A 898 -14.13 12.88 1.65
N ASP A 899 -13.36 13.65 0.89
CA ASP A 899 -13.72 15.02 0.42
C ASP A 899 -14.91 15.14 -0.58
N GLY A 900 -15.76 14.12 -0.72
CA GLY A 900 -17.04 14.22 -1.41
C GLY A 900 -18.19 13.44 -0.75
N ALA A 901 -17.98 12.83 0.43
CA ALA A 901 -18.94 11.90 1.00
C ALA A 901 -20.07 12.59 1.79
N ASP A 902 -19.77 13.71 2.43
CA ASP A 902 -20.78 14.57 3.08
C ASP A 902 -21.67 15.25 2.01
N GLU A 903 -21.10 15.65 0.85
CA GLU A 903 -21.86 16.20 -0.29
C GLU A 903 -22.72 15.16 -1.02
N VAL A 904 -22.32 13.88 -1.08
CA VAL A 904 -23.16 12.83 -1.69
C VAL A 904 -24.32 12.48 -0.77
N PHE A 905 -24.14 12.44 0.55
CA PHE A 905 -25.25 12.24 1.47
C PHE A 905 -26.16 13.48 1.51
N ASP A 906 -25.61 14.70 1.53
CA ASP A 906 -26.38 15.95 1.50
C ASP A 906 -27.06 16.21 0.14
N SER A 907 -26.46 15.81 -0.99
CA SER A 907 -27.09 15.93 -2.32
C SER A 907 -28.17 14.88 -2.55
N VAL A 908 -27.99 13.65 -2.07
CA VAL A 908 -29.04 12.61 -2.06
C VAL A 908 -30.18 12.97 -1.10
N VAL A 909 -29.91 13.73 -0.03
CA VAL A 909 -30.96 14.30 0.86
C VAL A 909 -31.66 15.50 0.21
N ALA A 910 -30.95 16.33 -0.56
CA ALA A 910 -31.52 17.50 -1.24
C ALA A 910 -32.34 17.17 -2.51
N GLU A 911 -31.97 16.13 -3.26
CA GLU A 911 -32.65 15.72 -4.51
C GLU A 911 -34.03 15.07 -4.25
N VAL A 912 -34.34 14.76 -3.00
CA VAL A 912 -35.62 14.15 -2.54
C VAL A 912 -36.61 15.19 -2.02
N ALA A 913 -36.14 16.41 -1.77
CA ALA A 913 -36.98 17.55 -1.35
C ALA A 913 -37.60 18.31 -2.54
N GLY A 914 -37.40 17.85 -3.78
CA GLY A 914 -37.95 18.41 -5.02
C GLY A 914 -39.22 17.72 -5.50
#